data_AF-A0A6N4RFB7-F1
#
_entry.id   AF-A0A6N4RFB7-F1
#
_cell.length_a   1.000
_cell.length_b   1.000
_cell.length_c   1.000
_cell.angle_alpha   90.00
_cell.angle_beta   90.00
_cell.angle_gamma   90.00
#
_symmetry.space_group_name_H-M   'P 1'
#
loop_
_entity.id
_entity.type
_entity.pdbx_description
1 polymer ?
#
loop_
_entity_poly.entity_id
_entity_poly.type
_entity_poly.pdbx_seq_one_letter_code
_entity_poly.pdbx_strand_id
1 'polypeptide(L)'
;MDLFAHTSVEERLAELREKIAYHNHRYHTLDAPEISDAEYDALFRELEKLEAENPHLKVAESPTNKVGGTRAAAFSSKPHRAPMRSLGNAFSAEDVEDFVTRITRFLSLAKAPEFIIEPKIDGVSLSLTYENEKLVQALTRGDGEVGEDVTANVRTIKNIPQTLQGERHPDRIEIRGEVYISEADFARLNDQQAANGGKVFANPRNAAAGSLRQLDSAITAARPLQFLAYSTGVCEPASALPVSESALIATLQKWGFQTPQTESADGDKALMTIYTDWQNNRHTKVPYAIDGLVYKVNDKALQTRLGELARTPRWAIAHKFPPEQATTLLHNIEIQVGRTGKLTPVAKLEPVNVGGVTVSNATLHNEDYIAQRDIRIGDTVFVERAGDVIPQVVSVVEGKRPAHTHPFKFPHMCPACGAEAVRAEGEADWRCVNHFNCPAQLEAQLIHFVSRGCFDIDGLGEKQVQLFIKEGLLKTPADIFLLANHADRIREWEGFGEKSVSKLIESIDKARSIPFPRFLTALGIPNIGETTAQDLAGTFGDWPTFFSAVTAEDAEARLLAIEGIGPVIAKALIAFFATEQNVALVSALFANGVDIQAYQSRVKSQGYFTGKTVVLTGTLSAMTRDEAKSRLIAQGAKVTGSVTGNTHYLIAGEAGGSKLKDAAKHNVPILDEDAFLGHLNT
;
A
#
# COMPACT_ATOMS: atom_id res chain seq x y z
N MET A 1 1.38 24.76 67.10
CA MET A 1 1.67 25.55 65.89
C MET A 1 1.77 24.53 64.78
N ASP A 2 0.70 24.41 64.00
CA ASP A 2 0.44 23.28 63.11
C ASP A 2 1.44 23.28 61.94
N LEU A 3 2.09 22.14 61.69
CA LEU A 3 3.26 21.98 60.81
C LEU A 3 2.90 21.36 59.45
N PHE A 4 1.62 21.29 59.12
CA PHE A 4 1.10 20.78 57.85
C PHE A 4 0.27 21.86 57.15
N ALA A 5 0.95 22.89 56.63
CA ALA A 5 0.34 23.77 55.64
C ALA A 5 0.09 22.93 54.38
N HIS A 6 -1.17 22.60 54.10
CA HIS A 6 -1.57 22.06 52.81
C HIS A 6 -1.19 23.09 51.74
N THR A 7 -0.18 22.78 50.92
CA THR A 7 0.15 23.55 49.71
C THR A 7 -1.13 23.72 48.92
N SER A 8 -1.49 24.97 48.61
CA SER A 8 -2.72 25.21 47.86
C SER A 8 -2.60 24.62 46.44
N VAL A 9 -3.73 24.30 45.82
CA VAL A 9 -3.74 23.78 44.45
C VAL A 9 -3.09 24.78 43.49
N GLU A 10 -3.28 26.07 43.74
CA GLU A 10 -2.65 27.17 43.01
C GLU A 10 -1.12 27.16 43.15
N GLU A 11 -0.59 26.95 44.36
CA GLU A 11 0.85 26.84 44.61
C GLU A 11 1.46 25.62 43.92
N ARG A 12 0.78 24.48 43.95
CA ARG A 12 1.25 23.26 43.29
C ARG A 12 1.24 23.40 41.76
N LEU A 13 0.20 24.01 41.20
CA LEU A 13 0.12 24.31 39.76
C LEU A 13 1.25 25.26 39.32
N ALA A 14 1.57 26.28 40.12
CA ALA A 14 2.68 27.19 39.83
C ALA A 14 4.04 26.46 39.85
N GLU A 15 4.27 25.64 40.88
CA GLU A 15 5.51 24.85 41.03
C GLU A 15 5.71 23.87 39.87
N LEU A 16 4.66 23.13 39.47
CA LEU A 16 4.73 22.17 38.36
C LEU A 16 5.03 22.85 37.04
N ARG A 17 4.42 24.01 36.76
CA ARG A 17 4.68 24.79 35.54
C ARG A 17 6.13 25.27 35.49
N GLU A 18 6.66 25.76 36.60
CA GLU A 18 8.05 26.23 36.71
C GLU A 18 9.04 25.08 36.51
N LYS A 19 8.83 23.94 37.20
CA LYS A 19 9.68 22.74 37.08
C LYS A 19 9.69 22.20 35.65
N ILE A 20 8.52 22.06 35.03
CA ILE A 20 8.40 21.56 33.66
C ILE A 20 9.05 22.53 32.67
N ALA A 21 8.87 23.84 32.83
CA ALA A 21 9.52 24.84 31.98
C ALA A 21 11.05 24.80 32.12
N TYR A 22 11.55 24.69 33.35
CA TYR A 22 12.98 24.55 33.64
C TYR A 22 13.58 23.29 33.00
N HIS A 23 12.96 22.13 33.19
CA HIS A 23 13.46 20.88 32.61
C HIS A 23 13.35 20.85 31.08
N ASN A 24 12.32 21.47 30.50
CA ASN A 24 12.24 21.66 29.05
C ASN A 24 13.39 22.51 28.50
N HIS A 25 13.75 23.60 29.18
CA HIS A 25 14.89 24.43 28.76
C HIS A 25 16.21 23.63 28.83
N ARG A 26 16.42 22.88 29.91
CA ARG A 26 17.61 22.03 30.06
C ARG A 26 17.70 20.91 29.03
N TYR A 27 16.57 20.28 28.72
CA TYR A 27 16.50 19.18 27.76
C TYR A 27 16.63 19.69 26.32
N HIS A 28 15.87 20.72 25.92
CA HIS A 28 15.81 21.15 24.52
C HIS A 28 16.80 22.25 24.13
N THR A 29 17.25 23.08 25.06
CA THR A 29 18.18 24.20 24.76
C THR A 29 19.61 23.88 25.17
N LEU A 30 19.80 23.21 26.30
CA LEU A 30 21.13 22.98 26.89
C LEU A 30 21.64 21.55 26.70
N ASP A 31 20.81 20.63 26.19
CA ASP A 31 21.11 19.20 25.98
C ASP A 31 21.74 18.53 27.23
N ALA A 32 21.27 18.93 28.40
CA ALA A 32 21.81 18.53 29.71
C ALA A 32 20.69 18.23 30.72
N PRO A 33 19.91 17.13 30.52
CA PRO A 33 18.81 16.77 31.39
C PRO A 33 19.27 16.40 32.80
N GLU A 34 18.50 16.81 33.80
CA GLU A 34 18.76 16.52 35.23
C GLU A 34 17.82 15.46 35.81
N ILE A 35 16.73 15.16 35.12
CA ILE A 35 15.72 14.15 35.49
C ILE A 35 15.50 13.19 34.34
N SER A 36 15.05 11.98 34.64
CA SER A 36 14.70 10.98 33.63
C SER A 36 13.36 11.30 32.95
N ASP A 37 13.16 10.77 31.74
CA ASP A 37 11.89 10.90 30.99
C ASP A 37 10.68 10.45 31.83
N ALA A 38 10.83 9.41 32.66
CA ALA A 38 9.76 8.91 33.51
C ALA A 38 9.37 9.88 34.64
N GLU A 39 10.35 10.60 35.20
CA GLU A 39 10.12 11.62 36.23
C GLU A 39 9.51 12.88 35.62
N TYR A 40 9.95 13.28 34.42
CA TYR A 40 9.35 14.36 33.66
C TYR A 40 7.89 14.07 33.33
N ASP A 41 7.60 12.88 32.81
CA ASP A 41 6.23 12.44 32.49
C ASP A 41 5.33 12.41 33.72
N ALA A 42 5.87 12.06 34.90
CA ALA A 42 5.11 12.08 36.14
C ALA A 42 4.70 13.51 36.53
N LEU A 43 5.61 14.47 36.42
CA LEU A 43 5.32 15.89 36.64
C LEU A 43 4.29 16.43 35.63
N PHE A 44 4.43 16.05 34.36
CA PHE A 44 3.53 16.49 33.30
C PHE A 44 2.11 15.93 33.47
N ARG A 45 1.99 14.63 33.79
CA ARG A 45 0.69 13.98 34.09
C ARG A 45 0.03 14.57 35.33
N GLU A 46 0.81 14.93 36.35
CA GLU A 46 0.29 15.61 37.54
C GLU A 46 -0.27 16.99 37.19
N LEU A 47 0.44 17.77 36.36
CA LEU A 47 -0.03 19.07 35.87
C LEU A 47 -1.32 18.93 35.03
N GLU A 48 -1.36 17.99 34.09
CA GLU A 48 -2.56 17.73 33.27
C GLU A 48 -3.77 17.37 34.13
N LYS A 49 -3.58 16.51 35.14
CA LYS A 49 -4.63 16.11 36.05
C LYS A 49 -5.16 17.31 36.85
N LEU A 50 -4.27 18.10 37.46
CA LEU A 50 -4.66 19.25 38.28
C LEU A 50 -5.36 20.34 37.45
N GLU A 51 -4.95 20.56 36.20
CA GLU A 51 -5.61 21.51 35.30
C GLU A 51 -6.96 21.01 34.79
N ALA A 52 -7.12 19.69 34.61
CA ALA A 52 -8.42 19.09 34.26
C ALA A 52 -9.41 19.18 35.43
N GLU A 53 -8.94 18.99 36.67
CA GLU A 53 -9.75 19.10 37.89
C GLU A 53 -10.06 20.56 38.26
N ASN A 54 -9.25 21.53 37.79
CA ASN A 54 -9.41 22.96 38.07
C ASN A 54 -9.35 23.84 36.80
N PRO A 55 -10.34 23.76 35.89
CA PRO A 55 -10.28 24.44 34.59
C PRO A 55 -10.14 25.97 34.66
N HIS A 56 -10.64 26.59 35.74
CA HIS A 56 -10.56 28.03 35.97
C HIS A 56 -9.15 28.52 36.38
N LEU A 57 -8.26 27.61 36.77
CA LEU A 57 -6.86 27.90 37.12
C LEU A 57 -5.88 27.60 35.97
N LYS A 58 -6.40 27.15 34.81
CA LYS A 58 -5.61 26.89 33.61
C LYS A 58 -5.24 28.19 32.91
N VAL A 59 -3.95 28.40 32.65
CA VAL A 59 -3.42 29.60 31.98
C VAL A 59 -2.98 29.27 30.54
N ALA A 60 -3.02 30.26 29.64
CA ALA A 60 -2.73 30.06 28.21
C ALA A 60 -1.30 29.55 27.97
N GLU A 61 -0.34 30.00 28.78
CA GLU A 61 1.09 29.69 28.69
C GLU A 61 1.47 28.32 29.26
N SER A 62 0.50 27.57 29.80
CA SER A 62 0.75 26.27 30.42
C SER A 62 1.45 25.29 29.46
N PRO A 63 2.45 24.51 29.92
CA PRO A 63 3.09 23.46 29.12
C PRO A 63 2.11 22.49 28.45
N THR A 64 0.95 22.23 29.07
CA THR A 64 -0.12 21.38 28.53
C THR A 64 -0.84 21.98 27.31
N ASN A 65 -0.70 23.28 27.08
CA ASN A 65 -1.26 23.99 25.92
C ASN A 65 -0.25 24.16 24.78
N LYS A 66 1.04 23.90 25.02
CA LYS A 66 2.07 24.00 23.99
C LYS A 66 2.08 22.72 23.15
N VAL A 67 1.43 22.79 21.99
CA VAL A 67 1.47 21.72 20.97
C VAL A 67 2.91 21.56 20.48
N GLY A 68 3.52 20.41 20.78
CA GLY A 68 4.86 20.05 20.29
C GLY A 68 5.74 19.24 21.25
N GLY A 69 5.36 19.08 22.53
CA GLY A 69 6.22 18.44 23.55
C GLY A 69 5.95 16.96 23.87
N THR A 70 4.85 16.36 23.41
CA THR A 70 4.53 14.96 23.75
C THR A 70 5.17 14.01 22.75
N ARG A 71 6.22 13.30 23.18
CA ARG A 71 6.77 12.13 22.48
C ARG A 71 5.73 11.02 22.48
N ALA A 72 5.22 10.64 21.31
CA ALA A 72 4.35 9.48 21.20
C ALA A 72 5.15 8.20 21.47
N ALA A 73 4.60 7.25 22.23
CA ALA A 73 5.24 5.93 22.41
C ALA A 73 5.24 5.11 21.11
N ALA A 74 4.20 5.28 20.27
CA ALA A 74 4.04 4.69 18.95
C ALA A 74 2.91 5.41 18.17
N PHE A 75 2.87 5.26 16.85
CA PHE A 75 1.74 5.69 16.04
C PHE A 75 0.57 4.70 16.16
N SER A 76 -0.65 5.21 16.31
CA SER A 76 -1.86 4.37 16.30
C SER A 76 -2.35 4.13 14.87
N SER A 77 -2.66 2.90 14.52
CA SER A 77 -3.32 2.56 13.25
C SER A 77 -4.81 2.85 13.30
N LYS A 78 -5.35 3.53 12.29
CA LYS A 78 -6.78 3.85 12.17
C LYS A 78 -7.30 3.58 10.75
N PRO A 79 -8.54 3.06 10.62
CA PRO A 79 -9.13 2.83 9.31
C PRO A 79 -9.45 4.16 8.62
N HIS A 80 -9.25 4.19 7.30
CA HIS A 80 -9.73 5.26 6.44
C HIS A 80 -11.26 5.16 6.31
N ARG A 81 -11.92 6.32 6.21
CA ARG A 81 -13.39 6.38 6.02
C ARG A 81 -13.80 5.95 4.61
N ALA A 82 -12.99 6.31 3.63
CA ALA A 82 -13.04 5.77 2.28
C ALA A 82 -11.65 5.21 1.93
N PRO A 83 -11.54 4.08 1.22
CA PRO A 83 -10.24 3.54 0.86
C PRO A 83 -9.39 4.53 0.03
N MET A 84 -8.08 4.54 0.27
CA MET A 84 -7.09 5.23 -0.55
C MET A 84 -6.58 4.27 -1.63
N ARG A 85 -7.05 4.44 -2.86
CA ARG A 85 -6.68 3.59 -4.00
C ARG A 85 -5.34 3.98 -4.62
N SER A 86 -4.77 3.06 -5.38
CA SER A 86 -3.62 3.34 -6.24
C SER A 86 -4.08 3.73 -7.64
N LEU A 87 -3.18 4.26 -8.46
CA LEU A 87 -3.46 4.53 -9.88
C LEU A 87 -2.99 3.35 -10.74
N GLY A 88 -3.67 3.12 -11.87
CA GLY A 88 -3.10 2.32 -12.95
C GLY A 88 -1.87 3.03 -13.53
N ASN A 89 -0.95 2.28 -14.13
CA ASN A 89 0.24 2.85 -14.77
C ASN A 89 0.15 2.74 -16.29
N ALA A 90 0.63 3.77 -16.97
CA ALA A 90 0.99 3.77 -18.39
C ALA A 90 2.50 4.06 -18.49
N PHE A 91 3.17 3.36 -19.40
CA PHE A 91 4.60 3.51 -19.67
C PHE A 91 4.88 3.87 -21.13
N SER A 92 3.90 3.70 -22.01
CA SER A 92 4.02 4.03 -23.43
C SER A 92 2.85 4.86 -23.95
N ALA A 93 2.99 5.37 -25.17
CA ALA A 93 1.93 6.10 -25.86
C ALA A 93 0.71 5.22 -26.14
N GLU A 94 0.95 3.95 -26.46
CA GLU A 94 -0.10 2.94 -26.70
C GLU A 94 -0.94 2.70 -25.44
N ASP A 95 -0.32 2.66 -24.25
CA ASP A 95 -1.07 2.54 -22.98
C ASP A 95 -2.05 3.70 -22.78
N VAL A 96 -1.64 4.92 -23.17
CA VAL A 96 -2.47 6.13 -23.08
C VAL A 96 -3.59 6.11 -24.12
N GLU A 97 -3.29 5.71 -25.35
CA GLU A 97 -4.29 5.53 -26.41
C GLU A 97 -5.36 4.51 -26.01
N ASP A 98 -4.93 3.36 -25.46
CA ASP A 98 -5.82 2.31 -24.97
C ASP A 98 -6.68 2.81 -23.80
N PHE A 99 -6.10 3.58 -22.88
CA PHE A 99 -6.83 4.20 -21.77
C PHE A 99 -7.94 5.14 -22.26
N VAL A 100 -7.61 6.06 -23.17
CA VAL A 100 -8.57 7.02 -23.75
C VAL A 100 -9.66 6.30 -24.54
N THR A 101 -9.28 5.33 -25.38
CA THR A 101 -10.20 4.53 -26.18
C THR A 101 -11.16 3.72 -25.31
N ARG A 102 -10.63 3.09 -24.25
CA ARG A 102 -11.42 2.31 -23.30
C ARG A 102 -12.45 3.17 -22.58
N ILE A 103 -12.08 4.37 -22.11
CA ILE A 103 -13.00 5.31 -21.47
C ILE A 103 -14.10 5.75 -22.43
N THR A 104 -13.70 6.18 -23.63
CA THR A 104 -14.62 6.70 -24.66
C THR A 104 -15.65 5.62 -25.04
N ARG A 105 -15.20 4.38 -25.24
CA ARG A 105 -16.06 3.24 -25.55
C ARG A 105 -16.97 2.85 -24.39
N PHE A 106 -16.44 2.79 -23.16
CA PHE A 106 -17.22 2.40 -21.98
C PHE A 106 -18.39 3.34 -21.72
N LEU A 107 -18.17 4.64 -21.91
CA LEU A 107 -19.16 5.70 -21.70
C LEU A 107 -20.06 5.97 -22.91
N SER A 108 -19.85 5.29 -24.05
CA SER A 108 -20.51 5.55 -25.34
C SER A 108 -20.39 7.00 -25.81
N LEU A 109 -19.21 7.62 -25.64
CA LEU A 109 -19.00 9.01 -26.05
C LEU A 109 -18.60 9.09 -27.53
N ALA A 110 -19.07 10.12 -28.23
CA ALA A 110 -18.68 10.39 -29.61
C ALA A 110 -17.23 10.90 -29.74
N LYS A 111 -16.69 11.49 -28.65
CA LYS A 111 -15.33 12.01 -28.54
C LYS A 111 -14.78 11.70 -27.15
N ALA A 112 -13.46 11.68 -27.04
CA ALA A 112 -12.80 11.56 -25.74
C ALA A 112 -13.24 12.69 -24.78
N PRO A 113 -13.41 12.41 -23.49
CA PRO A 113 -13.68 13.44 -22.50
C PRO A 113 -12.44 14.30 -22.25
N GLU A 114 -12.64 15.45 -21.62
CA GLU A 114 -11.54 16.28 -21.12
C GLU A 114 -10.84 15.60 -19.95
N PHE A 115 -9.51 15.69 -19.95
CA PHE A 115 -8.65 15.24 -18.86
C PHE A 115 -7.98 16.42 -18.18
N ILE A 116 -7.96 16.40 -16.85
CA ILE A 116 -7.04 17.23 -16.04
C ILE A 116 -5.74 16.46 -15.88
N ILE A 117 -4.63 17.16 -16.16
CA ILE A 117 -3.27 16.66 -16.06
C ILE A 117 -2.59 17.32 -14.88
N GLU A 118 -2.03 16.51 -13.99
CA GLU A 118 -1.29 16.94 -12.82
C GLU A 118 0.09 16.27 -12.80
N PRO A 119 1.16 16.94 -12.30
CA PRO A 119 2.42 16.27 -12.05
C PRO A 119 2.24 15.19 -10.99
N LYS A 120 2.82 14.01 -11.24
CA LYS A 120 2.81 12.91 -10.29
C LYS A 120 3.91 13.12 -9.25
N ILE A 121 3.55 13.74 -8.13
CA ILE A 121 4.46 14.11 -7.05
C ILE A 121 5.10 12.85 -6.43
N ASP A 122 6.42 12.83 -6.31
CA ASP A 122 7.14 11.76 -5.64
C ASP A 122 7.29 12.05 -4.13
N GLY A 123 6.25 11.72 -3.36
CA GLY A 123 6.17 11.98 -1.94
C GLY A 123 5.48 10.89 -1.13
N VAL A 124 4.76 11.32 -0.10
CA VAL A 124 3.96 10.45 0.77
C VAL A 124 2.52 10.90 0.78
N SER A 125 1.63 10.03 0.32
CA SER A 125 0.19 10.31 0.32
C SER A 125 -0.36 10.42 1.74
N LEU A 126 -1.17 11.45 1.94
CA LEU A 126 -1.75 11.82 3.22
C LEU A 126 -3.24 12.14 3.05
N SER A 127 -4.03 11.70 4.03
CA SER A 127 -5.45 12.01 4.16
C SER A 127 -5.66 12.91 5.37
N LEU A 128 -6.35 14.03 5.18
CA LEU A 128 -6.65 15.04 6.20
C LEU A 128 -8.16 15.12 6.41
N THR A 129 -8.65 14.80 7.60
CA THR A 129 -10.07 14.96 7.94
C THR A 129 -10.28 16.30 8.64
N TYR A 130 -11.18 17.09 8.08
CA TYR A 130 -11.71 18.31 8.66
C TYR A 130 -13.16 18.08 9.12
N GLU A 131 -13.49 18.56 10.31
CA GLU A 131 -14.84 18.57 10.85
C GLU A 131 -15.15 19.97 11.37
N ASN A 132 -16.26 20.55 10.93
CA ASN A 132 -16.61 21.95 11.21
C ASN A 132 -15.40 22.86 10.97
N GLU A 133 -14.80 22.72 9.77
CA GLU A 133 -13.66 23.48 9.27
C GLU A 133 -12.31 23.20 9.95
N LYS A 134 -12.27 22.48 11.07
CA LYS A 134 -11.04 22.25 11.84
C LYS A 134 -10.38 20.92 11.48
N LEU A 135 -9.07 20.92 11.31
CA LEU A 135 -8.29 19.70 11.15
C LEU A 135 -8.41 18.86 12.43
N VAL A 136 -9.02 17.68 12.33
CA VAL A 136 -9.21 16.76 13.46
C VAL A 136 -8.32 15.52 13.37
N GLN A 137 -7.94 15.10 12.16
CA GLN A 137 -7.16 13.89 11.96
C GLN A 137 -6.34 13.95 10.68
N ALA A 138 -5.15 13.35 10.71
CA ALA A 138 -4.35 13.07 9.53
C ALA A 138 -3.83 11.63 9.54
N LEU A 139 -4.06 10.90 8.45
CA LEU A 139 -3.65 9.50 8.29
C LEU A 139 -2.69 9.34 7.11
N THR A 140 -1.64 8.56 7.29
CA THR A 140 -0.84 8.05 6.16
C THR A 140 -1.66 7.06 5.33
N ARG A 141 -1.26 6.78 4.09
CA ARG A 141 -1.96 5.79 3.25
C ARG A 141 -2.02 4.39 3.88
N GLY A 142 -0.91 3.93 4.45
CA GLY A 142 -0.75 2.54 4.88
C GLY A 142 -1.01 1.54 3.74
N ASP A 143 -1.89 0.56 3.98
CA ASP A 143 -2.32 -0.44 2.98
C ASP A 143 -3.47 0.06 2.07
N GLY A 144 -3.97 1.27 2.32
CA GLY A 144 -5.10 1.88 1.62
C GLY A 144 -6.43 1.73 2.35
N GLU A 145 -6.54 0.83 3.33
CA GLU A 145 -7.71 0.69 4.21
C GLU A 145 -7.41 1.19 5.63
N VAL A 146 -6.19 1.01 6.10
CA VAL A 146 -5.72 1.41 7.43
C VAL A 146 -4.44 2.22 7.30
N GLY A 147 -4.44 3.41 7.88
CA GLY A 147 -3.33 4.35 7.94
C GLY A 147 -2.76 4.53 9.35
N GLU A 148 -1.56 5.09 9.45
CA GLU A 148 -1.01 5.54 10.73
C GLU A 148 -1.51 6.96 11.04
N ASP A 149 -1.96 7.20 12.27
CA ASP A 149 -2.35 8.53 12.73
C ASP A 149 -1.12 9.40 12.99
N VAL A 150 -0.90 10.35 12.09
CA VAL A 150 0.23 11.30 12.11
C VAL A 150 -0.25 12.73 12.38
N THR A 151 -1.40 12.90 13.04
CA THR A 151 -2.04 14.20 13.24
C THR A 151 -1.10 15.20 13.91
N ALA A 152 -0.37 14.80 14.96
CA ALA A 152 0.56 15.69 15.67
C ALA A 152 1.66 16.23 14.74
N ASN A 153 2.27 15.36 13.93
CA ASN A 153 3.30 15.70 12.95
C ASN A 153 2.75 16.60 11.83
N VAL A 154 1.55 16.32 11.35
CA VAL A 154 0.91 17.08 10.27
C VAL A 154 0.58 18.50 10.72
N ARG A 155 0.21 18.71 11.99
CA ARG A 155 0.00 20.05 12.55
C ARG A 155 1.24 20.94 12.51
N THR A 156 2.44 20.38 12.36
CA THR A 156 3.68 21.16 12.26
C THR A 156 4.04 21.55 10.82
N ILE A 157 3.32 21.05 9.82
CA ILE A 157 3.57 21.36 8.41
C ILE A 157 2.93 22.72 8.08
N LYS A 158 3.77 23.71 7.76
CA LYS A 158 3.39 25.13 7.72
C LYS A 158 2.29 25.46 6.71
N ASN A 159 2.25 24.78 5.57
CA ASN A 159 1.30 25.08 4.49
C ASN A 159 0.01 24.25 4.56
N ILE A 160 -0.22 23.52 5.66
CA ILE A 160 -1.49 22.83 5.92
C ILE A 160 -2.38 23.73 6.81
N PRO A 161 -3.56 24.17 6.32
CA PRO A 161 -4.46 24.99 7.11
C PRO A 161 -4.98 24.23 8.33
N GLN A 162 -4.84 24.77 9.53
CA GLN A 162 -5.43 24.17 10.74
C GLN A 162 -6.95 24.34 10.79
N THR A 163 -7.44 25.40 10.14
CA THR A 163 -8.85 25.69 9.88
C THR A 163 -8.98 26.04 8.40
N LEU A 164 -9.97 25.47 7.71
CA LEU A 164 -10.24 25.79 6.31
C LEU A 164 -10.55 27.30 6.15
N GLN A 165 -10.07 27.89 5.06
CA GLN A 165 -10.30 29.30 4.73
C GLN A 165 -11.48 29.48 3.77
N GLY A 166 -12.08 30.67 3.72
CA GLY A 166 -13.15 30.97 2.78
C GLY A 166 -14.54 30.67 3.35
N GLU A 167 -15.48 30.27 2.49
CA GLU A 167 -16.88 30.00 2.86
C GLU A 167 -17.37 28.68 2.25
N ARG A 168 -18.56 28.25 2.67
CA ARG A 168 -19.28 27.04 2.17
C ARG A 168 -18.50 25.75 2.37
N HIS A 169 -18.06 25.55 3.59
CA HIS A 169 -17.44 24.30 3.99
C HIS A 169 -18.50 23.21 4.18
N PRO A 170 -18.23 21.98 3.74
CA PRO A 170 -18.99 20.83 4.21
C PRO A 170 -18.78 20.65 5.72
N ASP A 171 -19.76 20.02 6.38
CA ASP A 171 -19.69 19.69 7.80
C ASP A 171 -18.47 18.80 8.09
N ARG A 172 -18.17 17.91 7.14
CA ARG A 172 -16.99 17.04 7.15
C ARG A 172 -16.42 16.88 5.76
N ILE A 173 -15.09 16.96 5.66
CA ILE A 173 -14.37 16.66 4.41
C ILE A 173 -13.05 15.97 4.68
N GLU A 174 -12.77 14.95 3.89
CA GLU A 174 -11.45 14.35 3.77
C GLU A 174 -10.72 14.97 2.57
N ILE A 175 -9.60 15.64 2.82
CA ILE A 175 -8.71 16.21 1.80
C ILE A 175 -7.53 15.27 1.59
N ARG A 176 -7.24 14.91 0.34
CA ARG A 176 -6.14 14.01 -0.03
C ARG A 176 -5.07 14.78 -0.80
N GLY A 177 -3.84 14.47 -0.49
CA GLY A 177 -2.69 15.13 -1.12
C GLY A 177 -1.39 14.38 -0.89
N GLU A 178 -0.29 15.00 -1.29
CA GLU A 178 1.06 14.45 -1.13
C GLU A 178 1.90 15.37 -0.24
N VAL A 179 2.55 14.78 0.77
CA VAL A 179 3.63 15.43 1.51
C VAL A 179 4.94 15.23 0.75
N TYR A 180 5.69 16.30 0.53
CA TYR A 180 6.95 16.28 -0.20
C TYR A 180 7.99 17.23 0.43
N ILE A 181 9.22 17.14 -0.07
CA ILE A 181 10.30 18.09 0.20
C ILE A 181 10.80 18.59 -1.16
N SER A 182 11.00 19.90 -1.31
CA SER A 182 11.54 20.48 -2.56
C SER A 182 12.96 19.97 -2.81
N GLU A 183 13.42 19.96 -4.06
CA GLU A 183 14.78 19.49 -4.38
C GLU A 183 15.85 20.32 -3.66
N ALA A 184 15.65 21.64 -3.60
CA ALA A 184 16.54 22.56 -2.89
C ALA A 184 16.52 22.34 -1.37
N ASP A 185 15.34 22.12 -0.78
CA ASP A 185 15.20 21.81 0.65
C ASP A 185 15.82 20.47 1.01
N PHE A 186 15.67 19.48 0.13
CA PHE A 186 16.25 18.15 0.31
C PHE A 186 17.78 18.20 0.30
N ALA A 187 18.38 18.93 -0.64
CA ALA A 187 19.83 19.14 -0.69
C ALA A 187 20.32 19.78 0.62
N ARG A 188 19.68 20.87 1.06
CA ARG A 188 20.02 21.54 2.33
C ARG A 188 19.88 20.62 3.55
N LEU A 189 18.81 19.83 3.58
CA LEU A 189 18.58 18.88 4.67
C LEU A 189 19.69 17.84 4.72
N ASN A 190 20.11 17.31 3.57
CA ASN A 190 21.18 16.33 3.50
C ASN A 190 22.54 16.93 3.88
N ASP A 191 22.84 18.16 3.45
CA ASP A 191 24.07 18.86 3.85
C ASP A 191 24.13 19.06 5.37
N GLN A 192 23.03 19.47 5.99
CA GLN A 192 22.92 19.62 7.45
C GLN A 192 23.09 18.27 8.17
N GLN A 193 22.46 17.21 7.66
CA GLN A 193 22.60 15.87 8.22
C GLN A 193 24.05 15.39 8.13
N ALA A 194 24.70 15.56 6.98
CA ALA A 194 26.10 15.17 6.79
C ALA A 194 27.05 15.94 7.71
N ALA A 195 26.87 17.27 7.84
CA ALA A 195 27.68 18.11 8.72
C ALA A 195 27.57 17.72 10.21
N ASN A 196 26.39 17.26 10.63
CA ASN A 196 26.11 16.87 12.01
C ASN A 196 26.30 15.36 12.27
N GLY A 197 26.88 14.61 11.32
CA GLY A 197 27.06 13.15 11.43
C GLY A 197 25.75 12.35 11.44
N GLY A 198 24.64 12.97 11.05
CA GLY A 198 23.32 12.37 10.94
C GLY A 198 23.12 11.55 9.66
N LYS A 199 22.02 10.81 9.61
CA LYS A 199 21.64 10.00 8.45
C LYS A 199 21.23 10.89 7.27
N VAL A 200 21.95 10.76 6.16
CA VAL A 200 21.61 11.35 4.86
C VAL A 200 20.52 10.52 4.19
N PHE A 201 19.58 11.17 3.52
CA PHE A 201 18.49 10.51 2.82
C PHE A 201 18.84 10.29 1.35
N ALA A 202 18.40 9.15 0.80
CA ALA A 202 18.69 8.78 -0.58
C ALA A 202 17.90 9.59 -1.63
N ASN A 203 16.66 10.00 -1.32
CA ASN A 203 15.83 10.77 -2.24
C ASN A 203 14.79 11.61 -1.46
N PRO A 204 14.16 12.61 -2.10
CA PRO A 204 13.16 13.47 -1.46
C PRO A 204 11.97 12.70 -0.87
N ARG A 205 11.49 11.65 -1.54
CA ARG A 205 10.39 10.80 -1.07
C ARG A 205 10.69 10.13 0.27
N ASN A 206 11.86 9.51 0.39
CA ASN A 206 12.33 8.86 1.62
C ASN A 206 12.59 9.88 2.73
N ALA A 207 13.12 11.05 2.37
CA ALA A 207 13.27 12.15 3.31
C ALA A 207 11.91 12.63 3.84
N ALA A 208 10.90 12.78 2.97
CA ALA A 208 9.55 13.15 3.37
C ALA A 208 8.92 12.09 4.29
N ALA A 209 9.00 10.81 3.92
CA ALA A 209 8.48 9.70 4.72
C ALA A 209 9.14 9.61 6.10
N GLY A 210 10.47 9.68 6.15
CA GLY A 210 11.21 9.66 7.40
C GLY A 210 10.90 10.88 8.26
N SER A 211 10.79 12.07 7.66
CA SER A 211 10.51 13.32 8.37
C SER A 211 9.10 13.40 8.93
N LEU A 212 8.12 12.83 8.23
CA LEU A 212 6.73 12.81 8.68
C LEU A 212 6.49 11.82 9.82
N ARG A 213 7.19 10.67 9.80
CA ARG A 213 6.98 9.56 10.75
C ARG A 213 7.96 9.64 11.92
N GLN A 214 7.96 10.78 12.63
CA GLN A 214 8.76 10.99 13.84
C GLN A 214 7.89 10.88 15.10
N LEU A 215 8.30 10.11 16.08
CA LEU A 215 7.57 10.00 17.36
C LEU A 215 7.52 11.33 18.12
N ASP A 216 8.53 12.18 17.91
CA ASP A 216 8.54 13.56 18.36
C ASP A 216 8.20 14.49 17.19
N SER A 217 7.05 15.15 17.29
CA SER A 217 6.58 16.11 16.29
C SER A 217 7.49 17.34 16.15
N ALA A 218 8.30 17.68 17.16
CA ALA A 218 9.26 18.77 17.06
C ALA A 218 10.35 18.49 16.01
N ILE A 219 10.71 17.21 15.84
CA ILE A 219 11.62 16.80 14.75
C ILE A 219 10.96 17.08 13.40
N THR A 220 9.69 16.70 13.22
CA THR A 220 8.94 17.00 11.98
C THR A 220 8.84 18.50 11.75
N ALA A 221 8.62 19.31 12.80
CA ALA A 221 8.53 20.77 12.71
C ALA A 221 9.82 21.42 12.17
N ALA A 222 10.97 20.83 12.47
CA ALA A 222 12.28 21.28 11.97
C ALA A 222 12.55 20.85 10.52
N ARG A 223 11.76 19.93 9.95
CA ARG A 223 11.94 19.44 8.57
C ARG A 223 11.17 20.33 7.59
N PRO A 224 11.72 20.57 6.39
CA PRO A 224 11.09 21.43 5.39
C PRO A 224 9.99 20.69 4.60
N LEU A 225 9.04 20.09 5.31
CA LEU A 225 7.90 19.41 4.69
C LEU A 225 6.90 20.41 4.13
N GLN A 226 6.35 20.08 2.97
CA GLN A 226 5.23 20.79 2.34
C GLN A 226 4.16 19.79 1.90
N PHE A 227 2.95 20.28 1.71
CA PHE A 227 1.80 19.49 1.26
C PHE A 227 1.11 20.12 0.04
N LEU A 228 0.74 19.30 -0.93
CA LEU A 228 -0.12 19.70 -2.07
C LEU A 228 -1.41 18.88 -2.06
N ALA A 229 -2.55 19.55 -2.00
CA ALA A 229 -3.86 18.92 -2.09
C ALA A 229 -4.26 18.68 -3.55
N TYR A 230 -4.73 17.48 -3.88
CA TYR A 230 -5.09 17.12 -5.26
C TYR A 230 -6.41 16.34 -5.40
N SER A 231 -7.03 15.91 -4.30
CA SER A 231 -8.27 15.15 -4.32
C SER A 231 -9.00 15.20 -2.97
N THR A 232 -10.13 14.51 -2.89
CA THR A 232 -10.96 14.36 -1.68
C THR A 232 -11.31 12.90 -1.43
N GLY A 233 -11.65 12.58 -0.19
CA GLY A 233 -12.26 11.32 0.22
C GLY A 233 -13.74 11.53 0.56
N VAL A 234 -14.15 11.13 1.76
CA VAL A 234 -15.53 11.34 2.23
C VAL A 234 -15.85 12.83 2.37
N CYS A 235 -17.03 13.25 1.90
CA CYS A 235 -17.58 14.59 2.05
C CYS A 235 -19.03 14.52 2.53
N GLU A 236 -19.37 15.29 3.56
CA GLU A 236 -20.71 15.38 4.13
C GLU A 236 -21.15 16.85 4.22
N PRO A 237 -22.22 17.27 3.51
CA PRO A 237 -22.97 16.50 2.50
C PRO A 237 -22.17 16.31 1.20
N ALA A 238 -22.34 15.16 0.53
CA ALA A 238 -21.64 14.86 -0.72
C ALA A 238 -21.88 15.89 -1.84
N SER A 239 -23.04 16.56 -1.82
CA SER A 239 -23.39 17.65 -2.74
C SER A 239 -22.53 18.90 -2.62
N ALA A 240 -21.72 19.02 -1.55
CA ALA A 240 -20.76 20.11 -1.40
C ALA A 240 -19.54 19.96 -2.31
N LEU A 241 -19.28 18.77 -2.88
CA LEU A 241 -18.18 18.58 -3.81
C LEU A 241 -18.49 19.21 -5.18
N PRO A 242 -17.50 19.87 -5.81
CA PRO A 242 -17.65 20.39 -7.17
C PRO A 242 -17.87 19.30 -8.22
N VAL A 243 -18.47 19.70 -9.34
CA VAL A 243 -18.84 18.79 -10.44
C VAL A 243 -17.67 18.40 -11.36
N SER A 244 -16.49 19.03 -11.20
CA SER A 244 -15.30 18.74 -12.00
C SER A 244 -14.01 18.76 -11.17
N GLU A 245 -12.97 18.09 -11.65
CA GLU A 245 -11.62 18.12 -11.07
C GLU A 245 -11.04 19.54 -11.08
N SER A 246 -11.20 20.28 -12.18
CA SER A 246 -10.75 21.67 -12.25
C SER A 246 -11.42 22.57 -11.19
N ALA A 247 -12.73 22.40 -10.98
CA ALA A 247 -13.46 23.14 -9.96
C ALA A 247 -13.08 22.68 -8.54
N LEU A 248 -12.73 21.40 -8.36
CA LEU A 248 -12.20 20.89 -7.10
C LEU A 248 -10.87 21.55 -6.75
N ILE A 249 -9.91 21.58 -7.68
CA ILE A 249 -8.61 22.23 -7.48
C ILE A 249 -8.79 23.71 -7.10
N ALA A 250 -9.64 24.45 -7.83
CA ALA A 250 -9.96 25.84 -7.49
C ALA A 250 -10.61 26.00 -6.10
N THR A 251 -11.41 25.02 -5.68
CA THR A 251 -12.05 25.01 -4.35
C THR A 251 -11.03 24.74 -3.24
N LEU A 252 -10.12 23.78 -3.43
CA LEU A 252 -9.02 23.51 -2.50
C LEU A 252 -8.14 24.74 -2.29
N GLN A 253 -7.84 25.48 -3.36
CA GLN A 253 -7.10 26.75 -3.28
C GLN A 253 -7.85 27.79 -2.43
N LYS A 254 -9.16 27.95 -2.65
CA LYS A 254 -10.01 28.84 -1.84
C LYS A 254 -10.05 28.43 -0.36
N TRP A 255 -9.93 27.13 -0.08
CA TRP A 255 -9.85 26.58 1.26
C TRP A 255 -8.48 26.74 1.95
N GLY A 256 -7.52 27.39 1.27
CA GLY A 256 -6.20 27.71 1.81
C GLY A 256 -5.13 26.66 1.52
N PHE A 257 -5.41 25.68 0.65
CA PHE A 257 -4.40 24.70 0.24
C PHE A 257 -3.58 25.20 -0.96
N GLN A 258 -2.32 24.81 -0.99
CA GLN A 258 -1.57 24.78 -2.24
C GLN A 258 -1.95 23.52 -3.03
N THR A 259 -2.02 23.64 -4.35
CA THR A 259 -2.36 22.54 -5.26
C THR A 259 -1.30 22.39 -6.34
N PRO A 260 -1.17 21.22 -6.97
CA PRO A 260 -0.27 21.04 -8.10
C PRO A 260 -0.62 21.98 -9.26
N GLN A 261 0.36 22.29 -10.11
CA GLN A 261 0.09 22.89 -11.41
C GLN A 261 -0.76 21.93 -12.24
N THR A 262 -1.82 22.45 -12.86
CA THR A 262 -2.74 21.66 -13.69
C THR A 262 -2.75 22.15 -15.13
N GLU A 263 -2.86 21.22 -16.07
CA GLU A 263 -3.19 21.48 -17.47
C GLU A 263 -4.45 20.70 -17.85
N SER A 264 -5.09 21.01 -18.98
CA SER A 264 -6.20 20.21 -19.50
C SER A 264 -6.01 19.88 -20.98
N ALA A 265 -6.52 18.71 -21.38
CA ALA A 265 -6.45 18.25 -22.76
C ALA A 265 -7.55 17.25 -23.09
N ASP A 266 -7.96 17.23 -24.35
CA ASP A 266 -8.87 16.25 -24.92
C ASP A 266 -8.10 15.29 -25.84
N GLY A 267 -8.22 13.99 -25.58
CA GLY A 267 -7.63 12.96 -26.42
C GLY A 267 -6.14 12.68 -26.22
N ASP A 268 -5.72 11.51 -26.69
CA ASP A 268 -4.38 10.93 -26.53
C ASP A 268 -3.27 11.80 -27.12
N LYS A 269 -3.43 12.35 -28.33
CA LYS A 269 -2.39 13.16 -28.99
C LYS A 269 -2.03 14.42 -28.20
N ALA A 270 -3.03 15.10 -27.63
CA ALA A 270 -2.81 16.29 -26.84
C ALA A 270 -2.13 15.93 -25.50
N LEU A 271 -2.56 14.83 -24.86
CA LEU A 271 -1.88 14.29 -23.67
C LEU A 271 -0.41 13.97 -23.93
N MET A 272 -0.08 13.37 -25.07
CA MET A 272 1.31 13.04 -25.41
C MET A 272 2.17 14.28 -25.67
N THR A 273 1.58 15.34 -26.22
CA THR A 273 2.27 16.62 -26.43
C THR A 273 2.67 17.24 -25.08
N ILE A 274 1.72 17.29 -24.15
CA ILE A 274 1.95 17.80 -22.79
C ILE A 274 2.96 16.92 -22.06
N TYR A 275 2.84 15.59 -22.16
CA TYR A 275 3.79 14.65 -21.58
C TYR A 275 5.23 14.91 -22.03
N THR A 276 5.44 15.11 -23.33
CA THR A 276 6.79 15.35 -23.89
C THR A 276 7.39 16.64 -23.36
N ASP A 277 6.58 17.70 -23.27
CA ASP A 277 7.03 18.97 -22.69
C ASP A 277 7.40 18.83 -21.21
N TRP A 278 6.55 18.17 -20.42
CA TRP A 278 6.84 17.90 -19.01
C TRP A 278 8.06 17.00 -18.82
N GLN A 279 8.22 15.97 -19.63
CA GLN A 279 9.37 15.07 -19.57
C GLN A 279 10.68 15.82 -19.78
N ASN A 280 10.73 16.70 -20.79
CA ASN A 280 11.93 17.46 -21.14
C ASN A 280 12.24 18.58 -20.12
N ASN A 281 11.21 19.11 -19.46
CA ASN A 281 11.31 20.29 -18.62
C ASN A 281 10.95 20.05 -17.13
N ARG A 282 10.90 18.78 -16.69
CA ARG A 282 10.40 18.43 -15.34
C ARG A 282 11.12 19.14 -14.19
N HIS A 283 12.44 19.28 -14.28
CA HIS A 283 13.28 19.90 -13.24
C HIS A 283 13.19 21.44 -13.19
N THR A 284 12.61 22.07 -14.21
CA THR A 284 12.43 23.53 -14.28
C THR A 284 10.98 23.96 -14.11
N LYS A 285 10.02 23.07 -14.39
CA LYS A 285 8.58 23.35 -14.22
C LYS A 285 8.15 23.40 -12.75
N VAL A 286 8.67 22.50 -11.92
CA VAL A 286 8.28 22.39 -10.50
C VAL A 286 9.50 22.25 -9.60
N PRO A 287 9.45 22.76 -8.36
CA PRO A 287 10.60 22.72 -7.45
C PRO A 287 10.76 21.38 -6.70
N TYR A 288 10.04 20.33 -7.11
CA TYR A 288 9.96 19.05 -6.42
C TYR A 288 10.02 17.88 -7.40
N ALA A 289 10.48 16.73 -6.92
CA ALA A 289 10.59 15.53 -7.73
C ALA A 289 9.22 15.02 -8.19
N ILE A 290 9.14 14.64 -9.46
CA ILE A 290 7.96 14.06 -10.10
C ILE A 290 8.37 12.83 -10.92
N ASP A 291 7.56 11.76 -10.87
CA ASP A 291 7.84 10.49 -11.57
C ASP A 291 6.96 10.25 -12.80
N GLY A 292 6.19 11.26 -13.20
CA GLY A 292 5.30 11.21 -14.36
C GLY A 292 4.21 12.26 -14.29
N LEU A 293 3.14 12.00 -15.03
CA LEU A 293 1.90 12.78 -15.00
C LEU A 293 0.73 11.89 -14.57
N VAL A 294 -0.27 12.48 -13.94
CA VAL A 294 -1.56 11.84 -13.64
C VAL A 294 -2.61 12.47 -14.55
N TYR A 295 -3.33 11.64 -15.28
CA TYR A 295 -4.48 12.06 -16.08
C TYR A 295 -5.75 11.64 -15.35
N LYS A 296 -6.68 12.56 -15.15
CA LYS A 296 -7.99 12.33 -14.53
C LYS A 296 -9.08 12.84 -15.47
N VAL A 297 -10.13 12.05 -15.72
CA VAL A 297 -11.32 12.57 -16.41
C VAL A 297 -11.86 13.77 -15.64
N ASN A 298 -12.04 14.93 -16.28
CA ASN A 298 -12.37 16.16 -15.57
C ASN A 298 -13.78 16.12 -14.94
N ASP A 299 -14.76 15.53 -15.63
CA ASP A 299 -16.15 15.47 -15.19
C ASP A 299 -16.40 14.37 -14.13
N LYS A 300 -16.86 14.76 -12.93
CA LYS A 300 -17.13 13.84 -11.80
C LYS A 300 -18.31 12.90 -12.04
N ALA A 301 -19.30 13.30 -12.83
CA ALA A 301 -20.39 12.41 -13.22
C ALA A 301 -19.86 11.28 -14.13
N LEU A 302 -18.94 11.59 -15.04
CA LEU A 302 -18.27 10.56 -15.85
C LEU A 302 -17.38 9.65 -15.00
N GLN A 303 -16.67 10.19 -14.00
CA GLN A 303 -15.91 9.37 -13.04
C GLN A 303 -16.81 8.38 -12.30
N THR A 304 -17.97 8.84 -11.83
CA THR A 304 -18.96 8.01 -11.12
C THR A 304 -19.48 6.88 -12.02
N ARG A 305 -19.76 7.17 -13.29
CA ARG A 305 -20.17 6.16 -14.29
C ARG A 305 -19.08 5.12 -14.55
N LEU A 306 -17.83 5.58 -14.68
CA LEU A 306 -16.67 4.71 -14.90
C LEU A 306 -16.39 3.80 -13.68
N GLY A 307 -16.56 4.33 -12.48
CA GLY A 307 -16.31 3.61 -11.23
C GLY A 307 -14.85 3.18 -11.06
N GLU A 308 -14.65 2.15 -10.24
CA GLU A 308 -13.33 1.65 -9.86
C GLU A 308 -13.18 0.14 -10.17
N LEU A 309 -11.94 -0.30 -10.30
CA LEU A 309 -11.52 -1.69 -10.18
C LEU A 309 -11.07 -1.97 -8.74
N ALA A 310 -10.77 -3.23 -8.40
CA ALA A 310 -10.40 -3.63 -7.04
C ALA A 310 -9.30 -2.75 -6.40
N ARG A 311 -8.34 -2.24 -7.18
CA ARG A 311 -7.20 -1.44 -6.67
C ARG A 311 -7.04 -0.06 -7.30
N THR A 312 -7.70 0.22 -8.43
CA THR A 312 -7.46 1.42 -9.24
C THR A 312 -8.75 2.01 -9.80
N PRO A 313 -8.88 3.35 -9.89
CA PRO A 313 -10.00 3.98 -10.59
C PRO A 313 -9.90 3.73 -12.09
N ARG A 314 -11.03 3.60 -12.79
CA ARG A 314 -11.05 3.51 -14.26
C ARG A 314 -10.85 4.85 -14.94
N TRP A 315 -11.10 5.94 -14.21
CA TRP A 315 -11.14 7.31 -14.69
C TRP A 315 -9.82 8.07 -14.51
N ALA A 316 -8.79 7.44 -13.94
CA ALA A 316 -7.47 8.05 -13.82
C ALA A 316 -6.32 7.05 -14.07
N ILE A 317 -5.22 7.56 -14.60
CA ILE A 317 -4.00 6.79 -14.88
C ILE A 317 -2.75 7.63 -14.59
N ALA A 318 -1.69 6.98 -14.14
CA ALA A 318 -0.36 7.56 -13.99
C ALA A 318 0.49 7.23 -15.22
N HIS A 319 0.78 8.22 -16.06
CA HIS A 319 1.71 8.08 -17.18
C HIS A 319 3.14 8.39 -16.69
N LYS A 320 3.91 7.33 -16.42
CA LYS A 320 5.24 7.45 -15.83
C LYS A 320 6.26 7.97 -16.83
N PHE A 321 7.23 8.74 -16.35
CA PHE A 321 8.42 9.02 -17.16
C PHE A 321 9.26 7.76 -17.33
N PRO A 322 9.99 7.62 -18.45
CA PRO A 322 11.00 6.58 -18.53
C PRO A 322 12.00 6.80 -17.39
N PRO A 323 12.44 5.69 -16.78
CA PRO A 323 13.37 5.76 -15.68
C PRO A 323 14.68 6.37 -16.14
N GLU A 324 15.32 7.15 -15.27
CA GLU A 324 16.67 7.63 -15.54
C GLU A 324 17.60 6.43 -15.69
N GLN A 325 18.43 6.44 -16.73
CA GLN A 325 19.45 5.42 -16.98
C GLN A 325 20.82 5.98 -16.63
N ALA A 326 21.67 5.15 -16.03
CA ALA A 326 23.09 5.44 -15.87
C ALA A 326 23.91 4.25 -16.35
N THR A 327 25.16 4.50 -16.76
CA THR A 327 26.10 3.41 -17.06
C THR A 327 26.98 3.13 -15.85
N THR A 328 27.21 1.85 -15.55
CA THR A 328 28.15 1.44 -14.49
C THR A 328 28.85 0.13 -14.82
N LEU A 329 29.87 -0.25 -14.05
CA LEU A 329 30.61 -1.49 -14.23
C LEU A 329 29.90 -2.66 -13.54
N LEU A 330 29.78 -3.80 -14.23
CA LEU A 330 29.27 -5.06 -13.70
C LEU A 330 30.42 -5.87 -13.08
N HIS A 331 30.53 -5.88 -11.76
CA HIS A 331 31.59 -6.59 -11.03
C HIS A 331 31.37 -8.09 -10.94
N ASN A 332 30.13 -8.51 -10.72
CA ASN A 332 29.80 -9.92 -10.53
C ASN A 332 28.31 -10.18 -10.81
N ILE A 333 27.94 -11.45 -11.00
CA ILE A 333 26.55 -11.89 -11.01
C ILE A 333 26.38 -12.95 -9.92
N GLU A 334 25.54 -12.65 -8.93
CA GLU A 334 25.17 -13.60 -7.88
C GLU A 334 23.80 -14.21 -8.15
N ILE A 335 23.60 -15.46 -7.74
CA ILE A 335 22.32 -16.16 -7.90
C ILE A 335 21.63 -16.24 -6.56
N GLN A 336 20.50 -15.54 -6.43
CA GLN A 336 19.65 -15.59 -5.26
C GLN A 336 18.55 -16.64 -5.44
N VAL A 337 18.22 -17.37 -4.38
CA VAL A 337 17.15 -18.36 -4.39
C VAL A 337 15.93 -17.74 -3.72
N GLY A 338 14.89 -17.46 -4.50
CA GLY A 338 13.64 -16.89 -3.98
C GLY A 338 12.78 -17.92 -3.25
N ARG A 339 11.70 -17.43 -2.61
CA ARG A 339 10.71 -18.21 -1.84
C ARG A 339 10.18 -19.46 -2.55
N THR A 340 9.93 -19.35 -3.86
CA THR A 340 9.39 -20.42 -4.72
C THR A 340 10.50 -21.21 -5.41
N GLY A 341 11.72 -21.16 -4.87
CA GLY A 341 12.91 -21.79 -5.43
C GLY A 341 13.52 -21.10 -6.64
N LYS A 342 12.95 -20.00 -7.16
CA LYS A 342 13.46 -19.31 -8.36
C LYS A 342 14.92 -18.90 -8.16
N LEU A 343 15.81 -19.33 -9.04
CA LEU A 343 17.18 -18.86 -9.14
C LEU A 343 17.19 -17.55 -9.92
N THR A 344 17.33 -16.43 -9.20
CA THR A 344 17.30 -15.08 -9.76
C THR A 344 18.73 -14.54 -9.85
N PRO A 345 19.22 -14.22 -11.06
CA PRO A 345 20.50 -13.56 -11.21
C PRO A 345 20.43 -12.08 -10.83
N VAL A 346 21.36 -11.65 -9.98
CA VAL A 346 21.50 -10.30 -9.47
C VAL A 346 22.89 -9.77 -9.83
N ALA A 347 22.91 -8.72 -10.63
CA ALA A 347 24.12 -7.98 -10.98
C ALA A 347 24.65 -7.24 -9.75
N LYS A 348 25.94 -7.43 -9.45
CA LYS A 348 26.71 -6.60 -8.52
C LYS A 348 27.41 -5.53 -9.30
N LEU A 349 27.07 -4.29 -9.00
CA LEU A 349 27.47 -3.13 -9.79
C LEU A 349 28.45 -2.26 -9.00
N GLU A 350 29.35 -1.59 -9.71
CA GLU A 350 30.00 -0.40 -9.16
C GLU A 350 28.91 0.60 -8.75
N PRO A 351 28.92 1.14 -7.52
CA PRO A 351 27.87 2.03 -7.04
C PRO A 351 27.66 3.23 -7.98
N VAL A 352 26.44 3.39 -8.49
CA VAL A 352 26.09 4.46 -9.44
C VAL A 352 24.80 5.15 -9.02
N ASN A 353 24.71 6.46 -9.20
CA ASN A 353 23.46 7.19 -8.94
C ASN A 353 22.50 7.02 -10.14
N VAL A 354 21.28 6.54 -9.87
CA VAL A 354 20.21 6.36 -10.86
C VAL A 354 18.93 6.95 -10.26
N GLY A 355 18.42 8.06 -10.80
CA GLY A 355 17.22 8.71 -10.26
C GLY A 355 17.40 9.11 -8.79
N GLY A 356 18.54 9.71 -8.45
CA GLY A 356 18.87 10.17 -7.09
C GLY A 356 19.35 9.08 -6.12
N VAL A 357 19.15 7.80 -6.42
CA VAL A 357 19.50 6.68 -5.50
C VAL A 357 20.77 5.99 -5.97
N THR A 358 21.69 5.70 -5.02
CA THR A 358 22.85 4.86 -5.30
C THR A 358 22.42 3.39 -5.47
N VAL A 359 22.61 2.87 -6.68
CA VAL A 359 22.36 1.49 -7.06
C VAL A 359 23.68 0.73 -7.07
N SER A 360 23.75 -0.37 -6.32
CA SER A 360 24.87 -1.33 -6.32
C SER A 360 24.44 -2.75 -6.69
N ASN A 361 23.12 -2.99 -6.81
CA ASN A 361 22.53 -4.26 -7.18
C ASN A 361 21.42 -4.03 -8.19
N ALA A 362 21.33 -4.86 -9.23
CA ALA A 362 20.25 -4.80 -10.21
C ALA A 362 19.81 -6.21 -10.63
N THR A 363 18.53 -6.40 -10.94
CA THR A 363 18.03 -7.69 -11.45
C THR A 363 18.49 -7.92 -12.89
N LEU A 364 18.79 -9.18 -13.21
CA LEU A 364 19.02 -9.69 -14.56
C LEU A 364 17.91 -10.63 -15.02
N HIS A 365 16.78 -10.68 -14.29
CA HIS A 365 15.58 -11.49 -14.56
C HIS A 365 15.79 -13.01 -14.50
N ASN A 366 16.47 -13.61 -15.49
CA ASN A 366 16.72 -15.05 -15.62
C ASN A 366 17.87 -15.35 -16.61
N GLU A 367 18.18 -16.64 -16.80
CA GLU A 367 19.25 -17.10 -17.71
C GLU A 367 19.03 -16.62 -19.16
N ASP A 368 17.80 -16.74 -19.68
CA ASP A 368 17.49 -16.33 -21.05
C ASP A 368 17.74 -14.85 -21.27
N TYR A 369 17.39 -14.00 -20.29
CA TYR A 369 17.60 -12.55 -20.38
C TYR A 369 19.09 -12.18 -20.48
N ILE A 370 19.94 -12.84 -19.69
CA ILE A 370 21.39 -12.68 -19.73
C ILE A 370 21.93 -13.12 -21.10
N ALA A 371 21.50 -14.28 -21.58
CA ALA A 371 21.96 -14.86 -22.83
C ALA A 371 21.55 -14.00 -24.05
N GLN A 372 20.31 -13.55 -24.11
CA GLN A 372 19.78 -12.71 -25.20
C GLN A 372 20.50 -11.36 -25.34
N ARG A 373 21.02 -10.83 -24.22
CA ARG A 373 21.74 -9.54 -24.17
C ARG A 373 23.25 -9.70 -24.08
N ASP A 374 23.74 -10.95 -24.12
CA ASP A 374 25.14 -11.31 -23.95
C ASP A 374 25.82 -10.57 -22.79
N ILE A 375 25.17 -10.52 -21.62
CA ILE A 375 25.69 -9.77 -20.45
C ILE A 375 26.83 -10.57 -19.81
N ARG A 376 27.99 -9.94 -19.62
CA ARG A 376 29.20 -10.59 -19.09
C ARG A 376 29.74 -9.86 -17.87
N ILE A 377 30.31 -10.61 -16.94
CA ILE A 377 31.05 -10.01 -15.82
C ILE A 377 32.21 -9.18 -16.39
N GLY A 378 32.36 -7.95 -15.89
CA GLY A 378 33.31 -6.94 -16.36
C GLY A 378 32.75 -5.98 -17.42
N ASP A 379 31.53 -6.20 -17.94
CA ASP A 379 30.90 -5.27 -18.88
C ASP A 379 30.58 -3.91 -18.22
N THR A 380 30.67 -2.84 -19.00
CA THR A 380 29.93 -1.61 -18.66
C THR A 380 28.49 -1.77 -19.13
N VAL A 381 27.53 -1.57 -18.24
CA VAL A 381 26.11 -1.83 -18.48
C VAL A 381 25.26 -0.59 -18.25
N PHE A 382 24.18 -0.46 -19.01
CA PHE A 382 23.11 0.49 -18.72
C PHE A 382 22.21 -0.06 -17.62
N VAL A 383 22.00 0.74 -16.58
CA VAL A 383 21.18 0.41 -15.42
C VAL A 383 20.10 1.46 -15.30
N GLU A 384 18.88 1.00 -15.08
CA GLU A 384 17.72 1.87 -14.88
C GLU A 384 16.92 1.42 -13.68
N ARG A 385 16.11 2.31 -13.12
CA ARG A 385 15.15 1.96 -12.05
C ARG A 385 13.75 1.79 -12.62
N ALA A 386 13.39 0.58 -13.05
CA ALA A 386 12.07 0.32 -13.61
C ALA A 386 10.96 0.75 -12.62
N GLY A 387 10.07 1.63 -13.08
CA GLY A 387 8.96 2.18 -12.30
C GLY A 387 9.36 2.91 -11.02
N ASP A 388 10.62 3.37 -10.92
CA ASP A 388 11.25 4.02 -9.75
C ASP A 388 11.39 3.15 -8.51
N VAL A 389 11.37 1.82 -8.65
CA VAL A 389 11.48 0.92 -7.48
C VAL A 389 12.61 -0.09 -7.62
N ILE A 390 12.64 -0.89 -8.68
CA ILE A 390 13.56 -2.02 -8.79
C ILE A 390 14.63 -1.72 -9.86
N PRO A 391 15.92 -1.65 -9.50
CA PRO A 391 16.97 -1.47 -10.49
C PRO A 391 17.13 -2.72 -11.38
N GLN A 392 17.30 -2.52 -12.67
CA GLN A 392 17.57 -3.57 -13.64
C GLN A 392 18.70 -3.18 -14.61
N VAL A 393 19.44 -4.18 -15.09
CA VAL A 393 20.37 -3.98 -16.20
C VAL A 393 19.59 -4.07 -17.50
N VAL A 394 19.68 -3.04 -18.34
CA VAL A 394 18.92 -2.92 -19.60
C VAL A 394 19.67 -3.55 -20.77
N SER A 395 20.95 -3.20 -20.89
CA SER A 395 21.82 -3.60 -22.00
C SER A 395 23.30 -3.38 -21.65
N VAL A 396 24.17 -3.94 -22.47
CA VAL A 396 25.62 -3.72 -22.41
C VAL A 396 25.99 -2.49 -23.25
N VAL A 397 26.97 -1.71 -22.79
CA VAL A 397 27.64 -0.69 -23.60
C VAL A 397 28.69 -1.38 -24.48
N GLU A 398 28.28 -1.90 -25.64
CA GLU A 398 29.13 -2.76 -26.50
C GLU A 398 30.51 -2.13 -26.81
N GLY A 399 30.55 -0.82 -27.09
CA GLY A 399 31.80 -0.10 -27.37
C GLY A 399 32.78 0.01 -26.19
N LYS A 400 32.39 -0.40 -24.98
CA LYS A 400 33.24 -0.40 -23.78
C LYS A 400 33.54 -1.81 -23.25
N ARG A 401 33.20 -2.87 -23.98
CA ARG A 401 33.43 -4.25 -23.54
C ARG A 401 34.93 -4.56 -23.47
N PRO A 402 35.45 -4.98 -22.31
CA PRO A 402 36.83 -5.48 -22.23
C PRO A 402 36.99 -6.81 -23.01
N ALA A 403 38.14 -6.98 -23.66
CA ALA A 403 38.40 -8.14 -24.53
C ALA A 403 38.45 -9.50 -23.80
N HIS A 404 38.63 -9.51 -22.48
CA HIS A 404 38.77 -10.71 -21.66
C HIS A 404 37.47 -11.15 -20.98
N THR A 405 36.33 -10.55 -21.34
CA THR A 405 35.02 -10.93 -20.77
C THR A 405 34.48 -12.21 -21.42
N HIS A 406 33.91 -13.10 -20.61
CA HIS A 406 33.34 -14.37 -21.06
C HIS A 406 31.83 -14.43 -20.81
N PRO A 407 31.06 -15.14 -21.66
CA PRO A 407 29.64 -15.40 -21.41
C PRO A 407 29.41 -15.97 -20.00
N PHE A 408 28.44 -15.41 -19.29
CA PHE A 408 28.10 -15.89 -17.95
C PHE A 408 27.52 -17.31 -18.03
N LYS A 409 28.07 -18.21 -17.20
CA LYS A 409 27.55 -19.57 -17.07
C LYS A 409 26.58 -19.62 -15.90
N PHE A 410 25.29 -19.73 -16.20
CA PHE A 410 24.26 -19.84 -15.18
C PHE A 410 24.39 -21.19 -14.45
N PRO A 411 24.36 -21.22 -13.11
CA PRO A 411 24.43 -22.48 -12.38
C PRO A 411 23.08 -23.20 -12.41
N HIS A 412 23.11 -24.47 -12.79
CA HIS A 412 21.94 -25.37 -12.71
C HIS A 412 21.92 -26.18 -11.40
N MET A 413 22.71 -25.77 -10.41
CA MET A 413 22.64 -26.26 -9.04
C MET A 413 22.26 -25.11 -8.11
N CYS A 414 21.39 -25.39 -7.15
CA CYS A 414 20.96 -24.43 -6.15
C CYS A 414 22.16 -23.99 -5.29
N PRO A 415 22.52 -22.69 -5.25
CA PRO A 415 23.66 -22.23 -4.45
C PRO A 415 23.41 -22.33 -2.94
N ALA A 416 22.15 -22.47 -2.52
CA ALA A 416 21.78 -22.54 -1.10
C ALA A 416 21.78 -23.97 -0.53
N CYS A 417 21.44 -24.99 -1.32
CA CYS A 417 21.34 -26.38 -0.82
C CYS A 417 22.05 -27.42 -1.68
N GLY A 418 22.68 -27.03 -2.79
CA GLY A 418 23.37 -27.93 -3.71
C GLY A 418 22.47 -28.85 -4.53
N ALA A 419 21.14 -28.80 -4.37
CA ALA A 419 20.22 -29.61 -5.16
C ALA A 419 20.21 -29.16 -6.62
N GLU A 420 19.99 -30.09 -7.55
CA GLU A 420 19.80 -29.78 -8.96
C GLU A 420 18.59 -28.85 -9.14
N ALA A 421 18.78 -27.77 -9.91
CA ALA A 421 17.70 -26.88 -10.28
C ALA A 421 16.96 -27.48 -11.47
N VAL A 422 15.64 -27.31 -11.49
CA VAL A 422 14.78 -27.80 -12.58
C VAL A 422 14.15 -26.61 -13.28
N ARG A 423 14.07 -26.66 -14.61
CA ARG A 423 13.32 -25.73 -15.45
C ARG A 423 12.27 -26.53 -16.20
N ALA A 424 10.99 -26.28 -15.89
CA ALA A 424 9.87 -26.99 -16.52
C ALA A 424 9.72 -26.57 -18.00
N GLU A 425 9.13 -27.44 -18.81
CA GLU A 425 8.86 -27.15 -20.22
C GLU A 425 7.96 -25.90 -20.35
N GLY A 426 8.41 -24.92 -21.15
CA GLY A 426 7.72 -23.65 -21.33
C GLY A 426 7.98 -22.59 -20.26
N GLU A 427 8.71 -22.90 -19.17
CA GLU A 427 9.12 -21.89 -18.19
C GLU A 427 10.46 -21.24 -18.53
N ALA A 428 10.64 -19.96 -18.17
CA ALA A 428 11.89 -19.21 -18.34
C ALA A 428 12.84 -19.34 -17.13
N ASP A 429 12.31 -19.72 -15.98
CA ASP A 429 13.03 -19.66 -14.70
C ASP A 429 13.50 -21.05 -14.25
N TRP A 430 14.75 -21.14 -13.78
CA TRP A 430 15.25 -22.30 -13.06
C TRP A 430 14.81 -22.26 -11.60
N ARG A 431 14.46 -23.41 -11.03
CA ARG A 431 13.95 -23.51 -9.65
C ARG A 431 14.64 -24.61 -8.86
N CYS A 432 14.99 -24.29 -7.61
CA CYS A 432 15.28 -25.28 -6.59
C CYS A 432 13.98 -25.97 -6.15
N VAL A 433 13.90 -27.28 -6.32
CA VAL A 433 12.72 -28.09 -5.96
C VAL A 433 12.79 -28.69 -4.56
N ASN A 434 13.78 -28.30 -3.75
CA ASN A 434 14.00 -28.89 -2.43
C ASN A 434 13.13 -28.26 -1.32
N HIS A 435 12.29 -27.27 -1.65
CA HIS A 435 11.30 -26.65 -0.76
C HIS A 435 11.84 -26.34 0.65
N PHE A 436 11.24 -26.87 1.71
CA PHE A 436 11.66 -26.67 3.11
C PHE A 436 13.06 -27.20 3.44
N ASN A 437 13.60 -28.11 2.62
CA ASN A 437 14.98 -28.59 2.76
C ASN A 437 16.00 -27.65 2.10
N CYS A 438 15.56 -26.59 1.43
CA CYS A 438 16.42 -25.51 0.97
C CYS A 438 16.42 -24.37 2.01
N PRO A 439 17.56 -24.02 2.62
CA PRO A 439 17.60 -23.02 3.68
C PRO A 439 17.14 -21.64 3.19
N ALA A 440 17.48 -21.26 1.95
CA ALA A 440 17.03 -19.99 1.37
C ALA A 440 15.52 -19.94 1.12
N GLN A 441 14.91 -21.07 0.72
CA GLN A 441 13.45 -21.13 0.57
C GLN A 441 12.76 -21.10 1.92
N LEU A 442 13.26 -21.84 2.91
CA LEU A 442 12.73 -21.83 4.27
C LEU A 442 12.76 -20.41 4.85
N GLU A 443 13.91 -19.73 4.75
CA GLU A 443 14.08 -18.35 5.22
C GLU A 443 13.10 -17.40 4.53
N ALA A 444 13.04 -17.40 3.19
CA ALA A 444 12.14 -16.54 2.45
C ALA A 444 10.65 -16.83 2.70
N GLN A 445 10.30 -18.10 2.97
CA GLN A 445 8.94 -18.49 3.35
C GLN A 445 8.59 -18.01 4.75
N LEU A 446 9.49 -18.13 5.73
CA LEU A 446 9.29 -17.62 7.08
C LEU A 446 9.16 -16.09 7.10
N ILE A 447 10.00 -15.37 6.34
CA ILE A 447 9.91 -13.90 6.18
C ILE A 447 8.55 -13.50 5.59
N HIS A 448 8.09 -14.21 4.56
CA HIS A 448 6.76 -13.98 3.99
C HIS A 448 5.66 -14.25 5.02
N PHE A 449 5.74 -15.37 5.73
CA PHE A 449 4.73 -15.81 6.70
C PHE A 449 4.52 -14.80 7.82
N VAL A 450 5.60 -14.17 8.32
CA VAL A 450 5.55 -13.18 9.41
C VAL A 450 5.30 -11.74 8.93
N SER A 451 5.24 -11.53 7.61
CA SER A 451 5.06 -10.20 7.02
C SER A 451 3.72 -9.56 7.38
N ARG A 452 3.62 -8.24 7.20
CA ARG A 452 2.44 -7.43 7.53
C ARG A 452 1.15 -7.88 6.85
N GLY A 453 1.23 -8.38 5.61
CA GLY A 453 0.08 -8.92 4.86
C GLY A 453 -0.35 -10.33 5.30
N CYS A 454 0.48 -10.99 6.12
CA CYS A 454 0.31 -12.37 6.56
C CYS A 454 0.01 -12.43 8.08
N PHE A 455 0.89 -12.97 8.92
CA PHE A 455 0.66 -13.02 10.37
C PHE A 455 1.02 -11.72 11.11
N ASP A 456 1.83 -10.82 10.52
CA ASP A 456 2.23 -9.53 11.10
C ASP A 456 2.75 -9.65 12.53
N ILE A 457 3.85 -10.41 12.67
CA ILE A 457 4.48 -10.69 13.96
C ILE A 457 5.56 -9.65 14.21
N ASP A 458 5.19 -8.59 14.95
CA ASP A 458 6.11 -7.58 15.44
C ASP A 458 7.27 -8.23 16.21
N GLY A 459 8.51 -7.81 15.89
CA GLY A 459 9.73 -8.33 16.50
C GLY A 459 10.34 -9.55 15.80
N LEU A 460 9.66 -10.16 14.83
CA LEU A 460 10.18 -11.30 14.05
C LEU A 460 10.49 -10.89 12.60
N GLY A 461 11.46 -9.98 12.42
CA GLY A 461 11.92 -9.54 11.09
C GLY A 461 12.95 -10.48 10.46
N GLU A 462 13.43 -10.13 9.26
CA GLU A 462 14.42 -10.92 8.48
C GLU A 462 15.64 -11.36 9.31
N LYS A 463 16.28 -10.44 10.03
CA LYS A 463 17.45 -10.75 10.87
C LYS A 463 17.12 -11.74 12.00
N GLN A 464 15.94 -11.59 12.61
CA GLN A 464 15.49 -12.49 13.66
C GLN A 464 15.20 -13.88 13.08
N VAL A 465 14.47 -13.96 11.97
CA VAL A 465 14.20 -15.22 11.26
C VAL A 465 15.51 -15.94 10.93
N GLN A 466 16.48 -15.25 10.33
CA GLN A 466 17.81 -15.80 10.04
C GLN A 466 18.50 -16.35 11.30
N LEU A 467 18.49 -15.60 12.40
CA LEU A 467 19.06 -16.03 13.67
C LEU A 467 18.37 -17.28 14.22
N PHE A 468 17.03 -17.28 14.25
CA PHE A 468 16.25 -18.41 14.77
C PHE A 468 16.42 -19.68 13.94
N ILE A 469 16.56 -19.56 12.62
CA ILE A 469 16.90 -20.69 11.73
C ILE A 469 18.31 -21.20 12.06
N LYS A 470 19.30 -20.30 12.16
CA LYS A 470 20.69 -20.64 12.47
C LYS A 470 20.81 -21.38 13.80
N GLU A 471 20.05 -20.96 14.81
CA GLU A 471 20.00 -21.56 16.13
C GLU A 471 19.14 -22.85 16.22
N GLY A 472 18.57 -23.26 15.08
CA GLY A 472 17.79 -24.48 14.92
C GLY A 472 16.38 -24.44 15.54
N LEU A 473 15.90 -23.24 15.91
CA LEU A 473 14.59 -23.03 16.52
C LEU A 473 13.45 -22.93 15.50
N LEU A 474 13.75 -22.58 14.25
CA LEU A 474 12.76 -22.55 13.17
C LEU A 474 13.17 -23.47 12.02
N LYS A 475 12.35 -24.50 11.77
CA LYS A 475 12.47 -25.43 10.63
C LYS A 475 11.24 -25.38 9.74
N THR A 476 10.11 -24.96 10.29
CA THR A 476 8.84 -24.75 9.59
C THR A 476 8.14 -23.51 10.15
N PRO A 477 7.17 -22.93 9.43
CA PRO A 477 6.36 -21.84 9.96
C PRO A 477 5.60 -22.18 11.26
N ALA A 478 5.25 -23.45 11.47
CA ALA A 478 4.56 -23.87 12.69
C ALA A 478 5.42 -23.74 13.96
N ASP A 479 6.75 -23.79 13.83
CA ASP A 479 7.67 -23.69 14.96
C ASP A 479 7.68 -22.28 15.60
N ILE A 480 7.25 -21.25 14.86
CA ILE A 480 7.12 -19.88 15.38
C ILE A 480 6.26 -19.87 16.64
N PHE A 481 5.15 -20.62 16.62
CA PHE A 481 4.19 -20.70 17.70
C PHE A 481 4.67 -21.52 18.91
N LEU A 482 5.87 -22.11 18.82
CA LEU A 482 6.55 -22.86 19.87
C LEU A 482 7.74 -22.09 20.47
N LEU A 483 8.09 -20.91 19.94
CA LEU A 483 9.23 -20.11 20.45
C LEU A 483 9.10 -19.73 21.93
N ALA A 484 7.88 -19.67 22.47
CA ALA A 484 7.63 -19.46 23.89
C ALA A 484 8.31 -20.54 24.77
N ASN A 485 8.41 -21.78 24.28
CA ASN A 485 9.07 -22.89 24.97
C ASN A 485 10.61 -22.69 25.06
N HIS A 486 11.14 -21.75 24.29
CA HIS A 486 12.56 -21.42 24.24
C HIS A 486 12.86 -20.02 24.82
N ALA A 487 11.88 -19.36 25.45
CA ALA A 487 12.02 -17.98 25.94
C ALA A 487 13.24 -17.79 26.84
N ASP A 488 13.55 -18.73 27.73
CA ASP A 488 14.71 -18.64 28.62
C ASP A 488 16.03 -18.65 27.83
N ARG A 489 16.17 -19.56 26.85
CA ARG A 489 17.34 -19.62 25.95
C ARG A 489 17.47 -18.35 25.12
N ILE A 490 16.36 -17.82 24.62
CA ILE A 490 16.36 -16.62 23.76
C ILE A 490 16.80 -15.39 24.57
N ARG A 491 16.46 -15.30 25.85
CA ARG A 491 16.86 -14.18 26.73
C ARG A 491 18.37 -14.06 26.94
N GLU A 492 19.11 -15.14 26.76
CA GLU A 492 20.57 -15.16 26.90
C GLU A 492 21.29 -14.53 25.69
N TRP A 493 20.57 -14.27 24.58
CA TRP A 493 21.15 -13.73 23.36
C TRP A 493 21.31 -12.21 23.41
N GLU A 494 22.39 -11.73 22.78
CA GLU A 494 22.62 -10.29 22.64
C GLU A 494 21.46 -9.63 21.88
N GLY A 495 20.89 -8.57 22.47
CA GLY A 495 19.73 -7.86 21.93
C GLY A 495 18.36 -8.43 22.32
N PHE A 496 18.29 -9.57 23.02
CA PHE A 496 17.05 -10.21 23.46
C PHE A 496 16.83 -10.10 24.97
N GLY A 497 16.76 -8.89 25.52
CA GLY A 497 16.42 -8.70 26.94
C GLY A 497 14.96 -9.07 27.28
N GLU A 498 14.64 -9.17 28.58
CA GLU A 498 13.32 -9.58 29.10
C GLU A 498 12.15 -8.93 28.34
N LYS A 499 12.15 -7.60 28.24
CA LYS A 499 11.08 -6.84 27.56
C LYS A 499 10.94 -7.18 26.07
N SER A 500 12.05 -7.43 25.39
CA SER A 500 12.03 -7.75 23.95
C SER A 500 11.45 -9.14 23.72
N VAL A 501 11.85 -10.11 24.55
CA VAL A 501 11.33 -11.48 24.48
C VAL A 501 9.85 -11.50 24.85
N SER A 502 9.43 -10.85 25.93
CA SER A 502 8.00 -10.77 26.29
C SER A 502 7.16 -10.19 25.15
N LYS A 503 7.59 -9.08 24.52
CA LYS A 503 6.90 -8.48 23.38
C LYS A 503 6.81 -9.41 22.17
N LEU A 504 7.90 -10.14 21.86
CA LEU A 504 7.90 -11.11 20.77
C LEU A 504 6.89 -12.23 21.03
N ILE A 505 6.87 -12.79 22.25
CA ILE A 505 5.93 -13.86 22.61
C ILE A 505 4.48 -13.35 22.59
N GLU A 506 4.20 -12.17 23.15
CA GLU A 506 2.88 -11.54 23.10
C GLU A 506 2.42 -11.32 21.64
N SER A 507 3.33 -10.89 20.77
CA SER A 507 3.07 -10.71 19.33
C SER A 507 2.71 -12.03 18.64
N ILE A 508 3.47 -13.10 18.92
CA ILE A 508 3.20 -14.46 18.40
C ILE A 508 1.85 -14.97 18.90
N ASP A 509 1.54 -14.78 20.18
CA ASP A 509 0.27 -15.23 20.77
C ASP A 509 -0.93 -14.48 20.20
N LYS A 510 -0.80 -13.17 19.98
CA LYS A 510 -1.82 -12.39 19.28
C LYS A 510 -2.03 -12.89 17.86
N ALA A 511 -0.96 -13.25 17.16
CA ALA A 511 -0.99 -13.72 15.78
C ALA A 511 -1.64 -15.11 15.63
N ARG A 512 -1.86 -15.86 16.72
CA ARG A 512 -2.61 -17.12 16.68
C ARG A 512 -4.03 -16.93 16.12
N SER A 513 -4.67 -15.80 16.40
CA SER A 513 -5.97 -15.45 15.79
C SER A 513 -5.75 -14.66 14.50
N ILE A 514 -6.01 -15.27 13.35
CA ILE A 514 -5.71 -14.68 12.03
C ILE A 514 -6.95 -14.62 11.12
N PRO A 515 -7.20 -13.49 10.42
CA PRO A 515 -8.25 -13.43 9.40
C PRO A 515 -8.01 -14.41 8.25
N PHE A 516 -9.07 -15.08 7.79
CA PHE A 516 -8.99 -16.07 6.72
C PHE A 516 -8.22 -15.64 5.45
N PRO A 517 -8.40 -14.42 4.88
CA PRO A 517 -7.60 -13.96 3.73
C PRO A 517 -6.09 -13.90 4.01
N ARG A 518 -5.72 -13.49 5.21
CA ARG A 518 -4.31 -13.35 5.60
C ARG A 518 -3.67 -14.71 5.83
N PHE A 519 -4.43 -15.66 6.38
CA PHE A 519 -3.99 -17.06 6.50
C PHE A 519 -3.70 -17.67 5.12
N LEU A 520 -4.63 -17.54 4.16
CA LEU A 520 -4.42 -18.02 2.79
C LEU A 520 -3.19 -17.39 2.14
N THR A 521 -3.00 -16.08 2.32
CA THR A 521 -1.82 -15.37 1.82
C THR A 521 -0.54 -15.91 2.46
N ALA A 522 -0.54 -16.19 3.76
CA ALA A 522 0.61 -16.67 4.51
C ALA A 522 1.11 -18.05 4.04
N LEU A 523 0.22 -18.92 3.54
CA LEU A 523 0.59 -20.23 3.01
C LEU A 523 1.49 -20.15 1.77
N GLY A 524 1.55 -19.00 1.10
CA GLY A 524 2.48 -18.77 -0.02
C GLY A 524 2.17 -19.63 -1.25
N ILE A 525 0.92 -20.06 -1.43
CA ILE A 525 0.48 -20.89 -2.55
C ILE A 525 0.73 -20.14 -3.88
N PRO A 526 1.33 -20.78 -4.90
CA PRO A 526 1.59 -20.14 -6.19
C PRO A 526 0.33 -19.48 -6.79
N ASN A 527 0.49 -18.26 -7.30
CA ASN A 527 -0.58 -17.45 -7.90
C ASN A 527 -1.68 -16.95 -6.93
N ILE A 528 -1.51 -17.14 -5.62
CA ILE A 528 -2.44 -16.65 -4.60
C ILE A 528 -1.77 -15.53 -3.80
N GLY A 529 -1.99 -14.30 -4.26
CA GLY A 529 -1.64 -13.08 -3.51
C GLY A 529 -2.78 -12.59 -2.64
N GLU A 530 -2.59 -11.46 -1.95
CA GLU A 530 -3.57 -10.87 -1.02
C GLU A 530 -4.96 -10.71 -1.64
N THR A 531 -5.06 -10.18 -2.86
CA THR A 531 -6.35 -9.97 -3.55
C THR A 531 -7.05 -11.30 -3.83
N THR A 532 -6.35 -12.26 -4.42
CA THR A 532 -6.91 -13.59 -4.68
C THR A 532 -7.35 -14.27 -3.38
N ALA A 533 -6.56 -14.13 -2.31
CA ALA A 533 -6.90 -14.66 -1.00
C ALA A 533 -8.13 -13.99 -0.38
N GLN A 534 -8.30 -12.66 -0.56
CA GLN A 534 -9.50 -11.93 -0.16
C GLN A 534 -10.74 -12.37 -0.96
N ASP A 535 -10.61 -12.56 -2.27
CA ASP A 535 -11.72 -13.01 -3.12
C ASP A 535 -12.14 -14.44 -2.76
N LEU A 536 -11.16 -15.34 -2.55
CA LEU A 536 -11.40 -16.70 -2.06
C LEU A 536 -12.09 -16.66 -0.69
N ALA A 537 -11.53 -15.93 0.26
CA ALA A 537 -12.10 -15.84 1.60
C ALA A 537 -13.50 -15.19 1.59
N GLY A 538 -13.73 -14.19 0.74
CA GLY A 538 -15.04 -13.56 0.57
C GLY A 538 -16.07 -14.49 -0.05
N THR A 539 -15.63 -15.40 -0.92
CA THR A 539 -16.50 -16.42 -1.54
C THR A 539 -16.85 -17.54 -0.58
N PHE A 540 -15.86 -18.08 0.13
CA PHE A 540 -16.05 -19.25 1.00
C PHE A 540 -16.48 -18.90 2.42
N GLY A 541 -16.20 -17.67 2.89
CA GLY A 541 -16.56 -17.18 4.21
C GLY A 541 -15.66 -17.72 5.33
N ASP A 542 -15.39 -19.02 5.37
CA ASP A 542 -14.60 -19.67 6.41
C ASP A 542 -13.65 -20.76 5.88
N TRP A 543 -12.69 -21.12 6.73
CA TRP A 543 -11.67 -22.12 6.43
C TRP A 543 -12.25 -23.52 6.20
N PRO A 544 -13.15 -24.07 7.04
CA PRO A 544 -13.70 -25.40 6.82
C PRO A 544 -14.39 -25.57 5.45
N THR A 545 -15.17 -24.56 5.04
CA THR A 545 -15.87 -24.57 3.74
C THR A 545 -14.89 -24.56 2.59
N PHE A 546 -13.86 -23.71 2.66
CA PHE A 546 -12.79 -23.67 1.67
C PHE A 546 -12.00 -24.98 1.60
N PHE A 547 -11.56 -25.50 2.75
CA PHE A 547 -10.74 -26.71 2.84
C PHE A 547 -11.48 -27.93 2.28
N SER A 548 -12.78 -28.05 2.59
CA SER A 548 -13.63 -29.10 2.00
C SER A 548 -13.78 -28.96 0.49
N ALA A 549 -13.79 -27.74 -0.06
CA ALA A 549 -13.94 -27.53 -1.50
C ALA A 549 -12.67 -27.88 -2.28
N VAL A 550 -11.49 -27.56 -1.73
CA VAL A 550 -10.19 -27.81 -2.40
C VAL A 550 -9.70 -29.26 -2.26
N THR A 551 -10.19 -30.01 -1.28
CA THR A 551 -9.83 -31.41 -1.04
C THR A 551 -10.86 -32.42 -1.55
N ALA A 552 -11.99 -31.95 -2.11
CA ALA A 552 -13.00 -32.82 -2.70
C ALA A 552 -12.51 -33.50 -3.99
N GLU A 553 -13.08 -34.67 -4.31
CA GLU A 553 -12.79 -35.37 -5.57
C GLU A 553 -13.16 -34.52 -6.81
N ASP A 554 -14.18 -33.66 -6.70
CA ASP A 554 -14.64 -32.73 -7.72
C ASP A 554 -14.09 -31.30 -7.55
N ALA A 555 -12.99 -31.13 -6.80
CA ALA A 555 -12.42 -29.82 -6.46
C ALA A 555 -12.17 -28.91 -7.68
N GLU A 556 -11.64 -29.45 -8.78
CA GLU A 556 -11.36 -28.65 -9.98
C GLU A 556 -12.64 -28.02 -10.55
N ALA A 557 -13.72 -28.80 -10.65
CA ALA A 557 -15.00 -28.31 -11.13
C ALA A 557 -15.62 -27.26 -10.19
N ARG A 558 -15.53 -27.47 -8.87
CA ARG A 558 -16.02 -26.52 -7.86
C ARG A 558 -15.27 -25.19 -7.90
N LEU A 559 -13.94 -25.25 -8.00
CA LEU A 559 -13.10 -24.07 -8.05
C LEU A 559 -13.31 -23.29 -9.35
N LEU A 560 -13.39 -23.97 -10.49
CA LEU A 560 -13.66 -23.33 -11.79
C LEU A 560 -15.07 -22.69 -11.89
N ALA A 561 -16.02 -23.12 -11.05
CA ALA A 561 -17.34 -22.51 -10.97
C ALA A 561 -17.34 -21.16 -10.25
N ILE A 562 -16.26 -20.79 -9.57
CA ILE A 562 -16.13 -19.53 -8.84
C ILE A 562 -15.58 -18.45 -9.76
N GLU A 563 -16.31 -17.33 -9.86
CA GLU A 563 -15.90 -16.17 -10.67
C GLU A 563 -14.59 -15.59 -10.12
N GLY A 564 -13.60 -15.41 -11.00
CA GLY A 564 -12.26 -14.96 -10.64
C GLY A 564 -11.25 -16.09 -10.41
N ILE A 565 -11.68 -17.35 -10.26
CA ILE A 565 -10.78 -18.51 -10.18
C ILE A 565 -10.62 -19.14 -11.57
N GLY A 566 -9.45 -18.91 -12.18
CA GLY A 566 -9.05 -19.60 -13.40
C GLY A 566 -8.45 -20.99 -13.15
N PRO A 567 -8.25 -21.80 -14.19
CA PRO A 567 -7.67 -23.15 -14.09
C PRO A 567 -6.28 -23.16 -13.47
N VAL A 568 -5.50 -22.09 -13.64
CA VAL A 568 -4.16 -21.95 -13.03
C VAL A 568 -4.25 -21.89 -11.50
N ILE A 569 -5.17 -21.09 -10.95
CA ILE A 569 -5.37 -20.96 -9.50
C ILE A 569 -5.96 -22.24 -8.94
N ALA A 570 -6.96 -22.83 -9.62
CA ALA A 570 -7.59 -24.08 -9.20
C ALA A 570 -6.57 -25.22 -9.07
N LYS A 571 -5.72 -25.41 -10.09
CA LYS A 571 -4.65 -26.42 -10.06
C LYS A 571 -3.63 -26.16 -8.97
N ALA A 572 -3.23 -24.90 -8.74
CA ALA A 572 -2.29 -24.55 -7.69
C ALA A 572 -2.83 -24.89 -6.27
N LEU A 573 -4.12 -24.59 -6.02
CA LEU A 573 -4.80 -24.95 -4.77
C LEU A 573 -4.83 -26.46 -4.55
N ILE A 574 -5.29 -27.21 -5.55
CA ILE A 574 -5.40 -28.67 -5.47
C ILE A 574 -4.03 -29.29 -5.27
N ALA A 575 -3.02 -28.88 -6.04
CA ALA A 575 -1.65 -29.39 -5.91
C ALA A 575 -1.06 -29.11 -4.52
N PHE A 576 -1.33 -27.93 -3.95
CA PHE A 576 -0.86 -27.59 -2.61
C PHE A 576 -1.42 -28.55 -1.55
N PHE A 577 -2.74 -28.78 -1.54
CA PHE A 577 -3.39 -29.65 -0.55
C PHE A 577 -3.29 -31.15 -0.87
N ALA A 578 -2.90 -31.53 -2.09
CA ALA A 578 -2.52 -32.90 -2.42
C ALA A 578 -1.11 -33.27 -1.90
N THR A 579 -0.30 -32.29 -1.49
CA THR A 579 1.06 -32.51 -0.99
C THR A 579 1.03 -32.75 0.52
N GLU A 580 1.42 -33.96 0.96
CA GLU A 580 1.35 -34.38 2.37
C GLU A 580 2.08 -33.42 3.33
N GLN A 581 3.26 -32.91 2.94
CA GLN A 581 4.04 -31.99 3.77
C GLN A 581 3.30 -30.66 4.02
N ASN A 582 2.55 -30.15 3.04
CA ASN A 582 1.78 -28.92 3.18
C ASN A 582 0.57 -29.13 4.10
N VAL A 583 -0.11 -30.27 3.97
CA VAL A 583 -1.22 -30.65 4.87
C VAL A 583 -0.72 -30.84 6.29
N ALA A 584 0.46 -31.45 6.47
CA ALA A 584 1.10 -31.59 7.77
C ALA A 584 1.47 -30.22 8.38
N LEU A 585 1.99 -29.28 7.59
CA LEU A 585 2.24 -27.91 8.04
C LEU A 585 0.96 -27.23 8.54
N VAL A 586 -0.12 -27.28 7.76
CA VAL A 586 -1.42 -26.70 8.13
C VAL A 586 -1.94 -27.33 9.41
N SER A 587 -1.83 -28.66 9.54
CA SER A 587 -2.24 -29.39 10.74
C SER A 587 -1.40 -28.99 11.97
N ALA A 588 -0.09 -28.80 11.78
CA ALA A 588 0.81 -28.36 12.85
C ALA A 588 0.50 -26.93 13.31
N LEU A 589 0.09 -26.03 12.40
CA LEU A 589 -0.37 -24.68 12.77
C LEU A 589 -1.60 -24.75 13.68
N PHE A 590 -2.60 -25.57 13.34
CA PHE A 590 -3.77 -25.78 14.19
C PHE A 590 -3.43 -26.44 15.53
N ALA A 591 -2.54 -27.45 15.52
CA ALA A 591 -2.07 -28.11 16.75
C ALA A 591 -1.34 -27.12 17.68
N ASN A 592 -0.68 -26.12 17.10
CA ASN A 592 -0.05 -25.02 17.81
C ASN A 592 -1.00 -23.83 18.02
N GLY A 593 -2.32 -24.05 18.02
CA GLY A 593 -3.30 -23.07 18.49
C GLY A 593 -3.60 -21.92 17.54
N VAL A 594 -3.23 -22.00 16.26
CA VAL A 594 -3.69 -21.03 15.25
C VAL A 594 -5.19 -21.21 15.01
N ASP A 595 -5.94 -20.13 15.10
CA ASP A 595 -7.39 -20.06 14.88
C ASP A 595 -7.70 -19.08 13.74
N ILE A 596 -8.41 -19.58 12.72
CA ILE A 596 -8.73 -18.82 11.52
C ILE A 596 -10.08 -18.14 11.69
N GLN A 597 -10.06 -16.82 11.79
CA GLN A 597 -11.27 -16.02 11.91
C GLN A 597 -12.01 -15.97 10.57
N ALA A 598 -13.30 -16.30 10.60
CA ALA A 598 -14.19 -16.19 9.45
C ALA A 598 -14.15 -14.76 8.87
N TYR A 599 -14.28 -14.68 7.55
CA TYR A 599 -14.21 -13.43 6.82
C TYR A 599 -15.55 -13.13 6.17
N GLN A 600 -16.12 -11.99 6.53
CA GLN A 600 -17.25 -11.41 5.83
C GLN A 600 -16.76 -10.14 5.12
N SER A 601 -16.87 -10.12 3.80
CA SER A 601 -16.63 -8.91 3.00
C SER A 601 -17.43 -7.74 3.59
N ARG A 602 -16.73 -6.68 4.00
CA ARG A 602 -17.34 -5.47 4.59
C ARG A 602 -18.06 -4.59 3.57
N VAL A 603 -17.99 -4.90 2.28
CA VAL A 603 -18.70 -4.14 1.25
C VAL A 603 -19.92 -4.93 0.80
N LYS A 604 -21.02 -4.75 1.53
CA LYS A 604 -22.35 -4.84 0.93
C LYS A 604 -22.93 -3.44 0.92
N SER A 605 -22.84 -2.76 -0.22
CA SER A 605 -23.79 -1.71 -0.53
C SER A 605 -25.19 -2.28 -0.32
N GLN A 606 -26.03 -1.60 0.46
CA GLN A 606 -27.45 -1.91 0.51
C GLN A 606 -28.10 -1.28 -0.72
N GLY A 607 -28.60 -2.11 -1.61
CA GLY A 607 -29.30 -1.70 -2.83
C GLY A 607 -30.29 -2.79 -3.24
N TYR A 608 -31.20 -2.48 -4.17
CA TYR A 608 -32.22 -3.41 -4.61
C TYR A 608 -31.64 -4.73 -5.16
N PHE A 609 -30.42 -4.69 -5.69
CA PHE A 609 -29.75 -5.84 -6.29
C PHE A 609 -28.77 -6.59 -5.36
N THR A 610 -28.64 -6.20 -4.09
CA THR A 610 -27.70 -6.83 -3.16
C THR A 610 -27.96 -8.33 -3.01
N GLY A 611 -26.93 -9.15 -3.27
CA GLY A 611 -26.98 -10.60 -3.16
C GLY A 611 -27.79 -11.30 -4.27
N LYS A 612 -28.30 -10.55 -5.25
CA LYS A 612 -29.13 -11.10 -6.33
C LYS A 612 -28.27 -11.49 -7.52
N THR A 613 -28.61 -12.60 -8.18
CA THR A 613 -28.00 -13.00 -9.46
C THR A 613 -28.76 -12.41 -10.63
N VAL A 614 -28.12 -11.62 -11.47
CA VAL A 614 -28.73 -10.87 -12.57
C VAL A 614 -28.06 -11.24 -13.89
N VAL A 615 -28.83 -11.37 -14.96
CA VAL A 615 -28.31 -11.57 -16.33
C VAL A 615 -28.69 -10.38 -17.18
N LEU A 616 -27.76 -9.91 -18.02
CA LEU A 616 -28.02 -8.85 -19.00
C LEU A 616 -28.18 -9.47 -20.40
N THR A 617 -29.23 -9.04 -21.11
CA THR A 617 -29.46 -9.39 -22.53
C THR A 617 -29.96 -8.19 -23.32
N GLY A 618 -29.78 -8.23 -24.65
CA GLY A 618 -30.11 -7.12 -25.54
C GLY A 618 -29.14 -5.94 -25.43
N THR A 619 -29.43 -4.88 -26.17
CA THR A 619 -28.74 -3.58 -26.15
C THR A 619 -29.53 -2.61 -25.29
N LEU A 620 -28.85 -1.96 -24.34
CA LEU A 620 -29.43 -0.93 -23.47
C LEU A 620 -29.28 0.44 -24.15
N SER A 621 -30.32 1.25 -24.12
CA SER A 621 -30.37 2.58 -24.73
C SER A 621 -29.73 3.67 -23.85
N ALA A 622 -29.81 3.53 -22.52
CA ALA A 622 -29.33 4.53 -21.57
C ALA A 622 -27.84 4.39 -21.21
N MET A 623 -27.27 3.19 -21.33
CA MET A 623 -25.85 2.94 -21.01
C MET A 623 -25.31 1.69 -21.71
N THR A 624 -23.99 1.50 -21.71
CA THR A 624 -23.40 0.26 -22.21
C THR A 624 -23.70 -0.91 -21.27
N ARG A 625 -23.68 -2.14 -21.80
CA ARG A 625 -23.80 -3.35 -20.97
C ARG A 625 -22.69 -3.47 -19.92
N ASP A 626 -21.48 -3.00 -20.25
CA ASP A 626 -20.36 -3.02 -19.32
C ASP A 626 -20.56 -2.00 -18.19
N GLU A 627 -21.13 -0.83 -18.49
CA GLU A 627 -21.56 0.15 -17.48
C GLU A 627 -22.67 -0.43 -16.59
N ALA A 628 -23.70 -1.04 -17.18
CA ALA A 628 -24.77 -1.70 -16.44
C ALA A 628 -24.25 -2.81 -15.52
N LYS A 629 -23.35 -3.66 -16.03
CA LYS A 629 -22.68 -4.71 -15.24
C LYS A 629 -21.90 -4.09 -14.07
N SER A 630 -21.14 -3.03 -14.32
CA SER A 630 -20.35 -2.35 -13.30
C SER A 630 -21.24 -1.78 -12.18
N ARG A 631 -22.35 -1.11 -12.54
CA ARG A 631 -23.29 -0.55 -11.55
C ARG A 631 -24.01 -1.62 -10.74
N LEU A 632 -24.40 -2.72 -11.37
CA LEU A 632 -24.99 -3.88 -10.68
C LEU A 632 -24.03 -4.48 -9.66
N ILE A 633 -22.77 -4.68 -10.05
CA ILE A 633 -21.72 -5.18 -9.15
C ILE A 633 -21.48 -4.20 -8.00
N ALA A 634 -21.48 -2.89 -8.28
CA ALA A 634 -21.33 -1.85 -7.25
C ALA A 634 -22.49 -1.84 -6.23
N GLN A 635 -23.70 -2.28 -6.61
CA GLN A 635 -24.83 -2.52 -5.69
C GLN A 635 -24.82 -3.92 -5.02
N GLY A 636 -23.78 -4.72 -5.24
CA GLY A 636 -23.64 -6.04 -4.64
C GLY A 636 -24.40 -7.15 -5.36
N ALA A 637 -24.75 -6.96 -6.64
CA ALA A 637 -25.36 -7.99 -7.48
C ALA A 637 -24.30 -8.92 -8.09
N LYS A 638 -24.66 -10.19 -8.31
CA LYS A 638 -23.87 -11.15 -9.09
C LYS A 638 -24.34 -11.14 -10.54
N VAL A 639 -23.50 -10.71 -11.49
CA VAL A 639 -23.91 -10.63 -12.92
C VAL A 639 -23.40 -11.83 -13.71
N THR A 640 -24.27 -12.72 -14.18
CA THR A 640 -23.89 -13.95 -14.90
C THR A 640 -24.15 -13.89 -16.41
N GLY A 641 -23.44 -14.75 -17.16
CA GLY A 641 -23.55 -14.83 -18.62
C GLY A 641 -24.78 -15.60 -19.12
N SER A 642 -25.32 -16.52 -18.31
CA SER A 642 -26.42 -17.42 -18.69
C SER A 642 -27.54 -17.37 -17.66
N VAL A 643 -28.77 -17.56 -18.14
CA VAL A 643 -29.95 -17.69 -17.28
C VAL A 643 -30.03 -19.12 -16.77
N THR A 644 -30.16 -19.29 -15.46
CA THR A 644 -30.26 -20.58 -14.76
C THR A 644 -31.39 -20.52 -13.73
N GLY A 645 -31.71 -21.64 -13.09
CA GLY A 645 -32.66 -21.65 -11.97
C GLY A 645 -32.23 -20.79 -10.76
N ASN A 646 -30.95 -20.42 -10.66
CA ASN A 646 -30.43 -19.55 -9.60
C ASN A 646 -30.39 -18.06 -10.01
N THR A 647 -30.84 -17.73 -11.21
CA THR A 647 -30.93 -16.35 -11.69
C THR A 647 -32.17 -15.68 -11.10
N HIS A 648 -31.97 -14.52 -10.46
CA HIS A 648 -33.05 -13.77 -9.82
C HIS A 648 -33.74 -12.82 -10.80
N TYR A 649 -32.99 -12.18 -11.70
CA TYR A 649 -33.54 -11.27 -12.71
C TYR A 649 -32.81 -11.40 -14.05
N LEU A 650 -33.56 -11.33 -15.14
CA LEU A 650 -33.03 -11.04 -16.47
C LEU A 650 -33.35 -9.58 -16.79
N ILE A 651 -32.34 -8.73 -16.96
CA ILE A 651 -32.50 -7.39 -17.48
C ILE A 651 -32.43 -7.47 -19.01
N ALA A 652 -33.49 -7.03 -19.68
CA ALA A 652 -33.63 -7.11 -21.11
C ALA A 652 -33.72 -5.71 -21.74
N GLY A 653 -32.72 -5.37 -22.54
CA GLY A 653 -32.77 -4.26 -23.50
C GLY A 653 -33.34 -4.68 -24.86
N GLU A 654 -33.23 -3.81 -25.86
CA GLU A 654 -33.67 -4.09 -27.22
C GLU A 654 -32.98 -5.33 -27.80
N ALA A 655 -33.72 -6.15 -28.56
CA ALA A 655 -33.23 -7.41 -29.16
C ALA A 655 -32.72 -8.47 -28.16
N GLY A 656 -33.44 -8.72 -27.06
CA GLY A 656 -33.08 -9.65 -25.97
C GLY A 656 -32.86 -11.14 -26.32
N GLY A 657 -33.06 -11.57 -27.57
CA GLY A 657 -32.55 -12.84 -28.12
C GLY A 657 -32.97 -14.12 -27.40
N SER A 658 -32.09 -15.14 -27.44
CA SER A 658 -32.32 -16.49 -26.88
C SER A 658 -32.52 -16.53 -25.36
N LYS A 659 -31.95 -15.57 -24.62
CA LYS A 659 -32.02 -15.54 -23.14
C LYS A 659 -33.41 -15.22 -22.60
N LEU A 660 -34.27 -14.56 -23.38
CA LEU A 660 -35.67 -14.35 -23.03
C LEU A 660 -36.43 -15.70 -22.94
N LYS A 661 -36.10 -16.64 -23.84
CA LYS A 661 -36.66 -18.00 -23.82
C LYS A 661 -36.16 -18.79 -22.62
N ASP A 662 -34.89 -18.63 -22.27
CA ASP A 662 -34.29 -19.29 -21.10
C ASP A 662 -34.85 -18.74 -19.78
N ALA A 663 -35.14 -17.44 -19.69
CA ALA A 663 -35.83 -16.85 -18.55
C ALA A 663 -37.25 -17.38 -18.39
N ALA A 664 -38.02 -17.50 -19.49
CA ALA A 664 -39.33 -18.13 -19.46
C ALA A 664 -39.25 -19.61 -19.00
N LYS A 665 -38.24 -20.36 -19.48
CA LYS A 665 -38.00 -21.77 -19.11
C LYS A 665 -37.68 -21.94 -17.62
N HIS A 666 -36.89 -21.04 -17.05
CA HIS A 666 -36.47 -21.09 -15.64
C HIS A 666 -37.37 -20.26 -14.70
N ASN A 667 -38.47 -19.71 -15.20
CA ASN A 667 -39.40 -18.83 -14.47
C ASN A 667 -38.71 -17.63 -13.80
N VAL A 668 -37.73 -17.05 -14.49
CA VAL A 668 -36.92 -15.92 -14.01
C VAL A 668 -37.61 -14.60 -14.38
N PRO A 669 -37.90 -13.71 -13.42
CA PRO A 669 -38.46 -12.38 -13.67
C PRO A 669 -37.62 -11.55 -14.65
N ILE A 670 -38.29 -10.87 -15.58
CA ILE A 670 -37.64 -9.98 -16.56
C ILE A 670 -37.86 -8.52 -16.13
N LEU A 671 -36.78 -7.76 -16.03
CA LEU A 671 -36.83 -6.30 -15.88
C LEU A 671 -36.55 -5.68 -17.25
N ASP A 672 -37.42 -4.79 -17.69
CA ASP A 672 -37.11 -3.90 -18.80
C ASP A 672 -36.12 -2.81 -18.36
N GLU A 673 -35.64 -2.03 -19.33
CA GLU A 673 -34.61 -1.01 -19.08
C GLU A 673 -35.09 0.08 -18.11
N ASP A 674 -36.35 0.51 -18.20
CA ASP A 674 -36.91 1.54 -17.33
C ASP A 674 -37.03 1.05 -15.88
N ALA A 675 -37.53 -0.17 -15.64
CA ALA A 675 -37.59 -0.77 -14.32
C ALA A 675 -36.18 -1.01 -13.74
N PHE A 676 -35.22 -1.41 -14.59
CA PHE A 676 -33.82 -1.54 -14.19
C PHE A 676 -33.23 -0.21 -13.72
N LEU A 677 -33.41 0.87 -14.48
CA LEU A 677 -32.94 2.20 -14.13
C LEU A 677 -33.58 2.73 -12.84
N GLY A 678 -34.88 2.46 -12.65
CA GLY A 678 -35.60 2.83 -11.42
C GLY A 678 -34.99 2.21 -10.16
N HIS A 679 -34.60 0.93 -10.22
CA HIS A 679 -33.95 0.23 -9.11
C HIS A 679 -32.45 0.55 -8.95
N LEU A 680 -31.80 1.04 -10.01
CA LEU A 680 -30.39 1.42 -10.00
C LEU A 680 -30.13 2.78 -9.35
N ASN A 681 -31.11 3.68 -9.41
CA ASN A 681 -30.99 5.06 -8.96
C ASN A 681 -31.56 5.31 -7.54
N THR A 682 -32.11 4.27 -6.91
CA THR A 682 -32.44 4.17 -5.47
C THR A 682 -31.31 3.52 -4.71
#